data_AF-A0A7R9KQT1-F1
#
_entry.id   AF-A0A7R9KQT1-F1
#
_cell.length_a   1.000
_cell.length_b   1.000
_cell.length_c   1.000
_cell.angle_alpha   90.00
_cell.angle_beta   90.00
_cell.angle_gamma   90.00
#
_symmetry.space_group_name_H-M   'P 1'
#
loop_
_entity.id
_entity.type
_entity.pdbx_description
1 polymer ?
#
loop_
_entity_poly.entity_id
_entity_poly.type
_entity_poly.pdbx_seq_one_letter_code
_entity_poly.pdbx_strand_id
1 'polypeptide(L)'
;MKDLILQKTTPEKSTKNVLFVNHKHSNLKINEESYVFVGNSMLFLCEFDSEVNIEHVQANKIQREFLNKNLGSEISLLPFDSKYIEEIKIAKFKVEVQALVNLEIDAVEFTEYLKREIHKIPLNFNQKLIIPYSGTKLILTVEDILFDEPNAFGVISENTEIFISSTSSRISIKNSNLQSNLLKPNFSFEKLEIGGLKKEFEQMFRRAFVQRLFDPDTIKKMGIPHVKGIMLYGPPGTGKTLIARKLGSLLNALPPKIVNGPEILNKYVGQSEENIRKLFHEAEEDYKSKKENSPLHIIIFDEIDAICKKRGSDSTGVGDQVVNQLLSKIDGVESLNNILVIGMTNRLDLIDEALLRPGRFEIHLEISLPDESSRLEIFQIHTKQMIGNRFMNDDVDLKQLSSFTKNYTGAEISAVVRGAGSFALERKVRSEGDKTVVENDKINITMADMMEALNETKPAFGVFYETDQFIAAINLGNGLLTKLKNTNLYNTSSLLLYGATGTGKTTLAVRIAINSQFPFIKIISPKDLVGMNEYEKVNFIKGRFSDAYKSEESIIILDEIESLIEYVNIGPRFSNIVLQALKIFIKHEGKKKLFVFGTTSIPDVMKECGILDCFTETTQIYPCDKLDYERLSLQNSDFNEIDFTPGLTMKRLLSMLPEADNSTKIGKNIYKILVKSGVEVPVINDPFIDLEYLKYLLKHDSVFYSESQSIEIEGDSVIYQGFKTVLSRERSPKDIPWEKYGIDYVIESSGVFLDTESCGEHKCKKVFLTAPSTDIKITGAAKAVSHVIPELKGKIDGMAFRVPVQNASVVDLVVRVEKETSLQQIAEDIRKQSGVIELTTEEIVSSDIIGNSRSSIFDLNASIQLNPKFFKLICWYDNEHGYSCRVVDLVKYIDTQNNSE
;
A
#
# COMPACT_ATOMS: atom_id res chain seq x y z
N MET A 1 -19.56 69.69 4.44
CA MET A 1 -18.35 68.89 4.20
C MET A 1 -17.41 69.77 3.40
N LYS A 2 -16.27 70.16 3.99
CA LYS A 2 -15.18 70.80 3.26
C LYS A 2 -13.98 69.90 3.46
N ASP A 3 -13.26 69.63 2.39
CA ASP A 3 -12.06 68.82 2.46
C ASP A 3 -10.95 69.59 3.17
N LEU A 4 -10.33 68.96 4.16
CA LEU A 4 -9.20 69.50 4.90
C LEU A 4 -7.91 69.03 4.24
N ILE A 5 -6.88 69.88 4.25
CA ILE A 5 -5.59 69.58 3.66
C ILE A 5 -4.72 68.83 4.67
N LEU A 6 -4.23 67.66 4.28
CA LEU A 6 -3.38 66.81 5.12
C LEU A 6 -1.98 67.42 5.35
N GLN A 7 -1.62 67.61 6.62
CA GLN A 7 -0.33 68.10 7.08
C GLN A 7 0.39 67.06 7.97
N LYS A 8 1.72 67.19 8.10
CA LYS A 8 2.54 66.37 9.01
C LYS A 8 2.37 66.80 10.47
N THR A 9 2.35 65.84 11.38
CA THR A 9 2.44 66.07 12.83
C THR A 9 3.86 66.42 13.26
N THR A 10 4.02 67.07 14.41
CA THR A 10 5.33 67.23 15.06
C THR A 10 5.84 65.88 15.60
N PRO A 11 7.16 65.73 15.85
CA PRO A 11 7.73 64.47 16.34
C PRO A 11 7.13 63.99 17.68
N GLU A 12 6.81 64.90 18.58
CA GLU A 12 6.17 64.57 19.88
C GLU A 12 4.72 64.13 19.69
N LYS A 13 3.98 64.75 18.77
CA LYS A 13 2.59 64.38 18.43
C LYS A 13 2.50 63.12 17.57
N SER A 14 3.61 62.66 16.99
CA SER A 14 3.63 61.52 16.06
C SER A 14 3.36 60.15 16.71
N THR A 15 3.58 60.02 18.03
CA THR A 15 3.31 58.80 18.79
C THR A 15 1.88 58.72 19.30
N LYS A 16 1.14 59.83 19.27
CA LYS A 16 -0.30 59.82 19.53
C LYS A 16 -1.02 59.34 18.27
N ASN A 17 -1.82 58.29 18.39
CA ASN A 17 -2.55 57.70 17.27
C ASN A 17 -3.91 58.40 17.03
N VAL A 18 -3.91 59.74 17.10
CA VAL A 18 -5.10 60.62 16.93
C VAL A 18 -4.91 61.58 15.75
N LEU A 19 -6.00 62.17 15.25
CA LEU A 19 -5.98 63.23 14.25
C LEU A 19 -6.09 64.60 14.92
N PHE A 20 -5.22 65.55 14.59
CA PHE A 20 -5.27 66.89 15.16
C PHE A 20 -5.96 67.89 14.22
N VAL A 21 -6.91 68.64 14.75
CA VAL A 21 -7.65 69.70 14.03
C VAL A 21 -7.71 70.98 14.87
N ASN A 22 -7.98 72.12 14.24
CA ASN A 22 -8.07 73.40 14.96
C ASN A 22 -9.41 73.57 15.70
N HIS A 23 -9.36 74.01 16.96
CA HIS A 23 -10.54 74.33 17.81
C HIS A 23 -11.44 75.45 17.25
N LYS A 24 -10.94 76.36 16.42
CA LYS A 24 -11.72 77.49 15.83
C LYS A 24 -12.57 77.09 14.62
N HIS A 25 -12.61 75.81 14.27
CA HIS A 25 -13.31 75.33 13.09
C HIS A 25 -14.83 75.27 13.31
N SER A 26 -15.52 76.40 13.20
CA SER A 26 -16.96 76.58 13.50
C SER A 26 -17.93 75.68 12.71
N ASN A 27 -17.50 75.05 11.62
CA ASN A 27 -18.33 74.19 10.75
C ASN A 27 -18.25 72.69 11.06
N LEU A 28 -17.33 72.24 11.91
CA LEU A 28 -17.26 70.86 12.36
C LEU A 28 -17.97 70.82 13.71
N LYS A 29 -19.15 70.19 13.79
CA LYS A 29 -19.87 69.94 15.06
C LYS A 29 -19.15 68.85 15.88
N ILE A 30 -17.88 69.09 16.17
CA ILE A 30 -16.94 68.18 16.80
C ILE A 30 -16.59 68.82 18.15
N ASN A 31 -16.75 68.07 19.23
CA ASN A 31 -16.28 68.45 20.56
C ASN A 31 -14.84 67.94 20.77
N GLU A 32 -14.19 68.40 21.83
CA GLU A 32 -12.89 67.87 22.25
C GLU A 32 -13.03 66.35 22.50
N GLU A 33 -12.13 65.53 21.94
CA GLU A 33 -12.19 64.05 21.96
C GLU A 33 -13.37 63.39 21.20
N SER A 34 -13.80 63.94 20.06
CA SER A 34 -14.84 63.29 19.24
C SER A 34 -14.29 62.28 18.25
N TYR A 35 -15.10 61.26 17.95
CA TYR A 35 -14.83 60.28 16.90
C TYR A 35 -15.24 60.82 15.53
N VAL A 36 -14.38 60.61 14.54
CA VAL A 36 -14.58 61.07 13.16
C VAL A 36 -14.36 59.95 12.17
N PHE A 37 -15.25 59.86 11.20
CA PHE A 37 -15.01 59.08 9.99
C PHE A 37 -14.14 59.86 9.03
N VAL A 38 -13.07 59.21 8.59
CA VAL A 38 -12.21 59.66 7.50
C VAL A 38 -12.62 58.90 6.24
N GLY A 39 -13.15 59.62 5.25
CA GLY A 39 -13.81 58.99 4.11
C GLY A 39 -15.11 58.27 4.49
N ASN A 40 -15.41 57.12 3.86
CA ASN A 40 -16.68 56.39 4.02
C ASN A 40 -16.62 55.18 4.98
N SER A 41 -15.48 54.84 5.59
CA SER A 41 -15.37 53.57 6.34
C SER A 41 -14.35 53.49 7.48
N MET A 42 -13.48 54.50 7.70
CA MET A 42 -12.40 54.40 8.71
C MET A 42 -12.63 55.36 9.86
N LEU A 43 -12.62 54.84 11.10
CA LEU A 43 -12.93 55.62 12.31
C LEU A 43 -11.64 56.04 13.02
N PHE A 44 -11.53 57.31 13.39
CA PHE A 44 -10.39 57.87 14.13
C PHE A 44 -10.84 58.74 15.29
N LEU A 45 -10.01 58.87 16.31
CA LEU A 45 -10.18 59.85 17.39
C LEU A 45 -9.57 61.19 16.99
N CYS A 46 -10.28 62.29 17.27
CA CYS A 46 -9.83 63.63 16.96
C CYS A 46 -9.53 64.45 18.23
N GLU A 47 -8.36 65.09 18.28
CA GLU A 47 -7.96 66.03 19.34
C GLU A 47 -7.81 67.46 18.77
N PHE A 48 -8.10 68.47 19.60
CA PHE A 48 -7.91 69.86 19.19
C PHE A 48 -6.49 70.35 19.43
N ASP A 49 -5.98 71.12 18.47
CA ASP A 49 -4.67 71.73 18.55
C ASP A 49 -4.69 73.13 17.91
N SER A 50 -4.35 74.15 18.72
CA SER A 50 -4.34 75.55 18.31
C SER A 50 -3.25 75.90 17.29
N GLU A 51 -2.23 75.04 17.13
CA GLU A 51 -1.13 75.24 16.18
C GLU A 51 -1.48 74.81 14.75
N VAL A 52 -2.55 74.03 14.56
CA VAL A 52 -3.00 73.54 13.26
C VAL A 52 -3.75 74.66 12.53
N ASN A 53 -3.51 74.87 11.24
CA ASN A 53 -4.28 75.86 10.48
C ASN A 53 -5.74 75.39 10.31
N ILE A 54 -6.69 76.32 10.22
CA ILE A 54 -8.13 76.01 10.15
C ILE A 54 -8.44 75.10 8.95
N GLU A 55 -7.79 75.28 7.80
CA GLU A 55 -8.05 74.43 6.62
C GLU A 55 -7.26 73.12 6.59
N HIS A 56 -6.56 72.75 7.68
CA HIS A 56 -5.64 71.62 7.70
C HIS A 56 -5.99 70.58 8.78
N VAL A 57 -5.61 69.33 8.52
CA VAL A 57 -5.64 68.22 9.50
C VAL A 57 -4.26 67.59 9.58
N GLN A 58 -3.76 67.34 10.79
CA GLN A 58 -2.48 66.67 10.97
C GLN A 58 -2.66 65.18 11.22
N ALA A 59 -1.91 64.35 10.49
CA ALA A 59 -1.82 62.91 10.72
C ALA A 59 -0.36 62.44 10.71
N ASN A 60 -0.06 61.44 11.54
CA ASN A 60 1.26 60.84 11.65
C ASN A 60 1.60 60.00 10.39
N LYS A 61 2.86 59.58 10.24
CA LYS A 61 3.30 58.84 9.03
C LYS A 61 2.48 57.56 8.80
N ILE A 62 2.18 56.80 9.85
CA ILE A 62 1.50 55.51 9.74
C ILE A 62 0.01 55.68 9.39
N GLN A 63 -0.66 56.66 9.99
CA GLN A 63 -2.05 57.02 9.64
C GLN A 63 -2.15 57.42 8.17
N ARG A 64 -1.17 58.17 7.64
CA ARG A 64 -1.14 58.55 6.22
C ARG A 64 -0.91 57.36 5.29
N GLU A 65 -0.02 56.44 5.68
CA GLU A 65 0.19 55.17 4.96
C GLU A 65 -1.09 54.31 4.98
N PHE A 66 -1.77 54.22 6.11
CA PHE A 66 -3.02 53.47 6.25
C PHE A 66 -4.17 54.07 5.43
N LEU A 67 -4.30 55.40 5.45
CA LEU A 67 -5.27 56.14 4.64
C LEU A 67 -4.93 56.16 3.15
N ASN A 68 -3.71 55.75 2.76
CA ASN A 68 -3.17 55.82 1.40
C ASN A 68 -3.25 57.24 0.80
N LYS A 69 -2.87 58.26 1.59
CA LYS A 69 -2.98 59.68 1.24
C LYS A 69 -1.66 60.42 1.40
N ASN A 70 -1.30 61.22 0.38
CA ASN A 70 -0.08 62.04 0.37
C ASN A 70 -0.28 63.38 1.09
N LEU A 71 0.80 64.03 1.51
CA LEU A 71 0.76 65.39 2.05
C LEU A 71 0.14 66.35 1.04
N GLY A 72 -0.71 67.26 1.51
CA GLY A 72 -1.44 68.20 0.65
C GLY A 72 -2.72 67.64 0.02
N SER A 73 -3.05 66.36 0.25
CA SER A 73 -4.31 65.79 -0.23
C SER A 73 -5.50 66.23 0.63
N GLU A 74 -6.65 66.30 -0.03
CA GLU A 74 -7.95 66.62 0.54
C GLU A 74 -8.56 65.41 1.26
N ILE A 75 -9.05 65.65 2.48
CA ILE A 75 -9.66 64.65 3.37
C ILE A 75 -10.98 65.19 3.92
N SER A 76 -12.05 64.39 3.76
CA SER A 76 -13.34 64.64 4.37
C SER A 76 -13.42 64.00 5.76
N LEU A 77 -13.83 64.81 6.75
CA LEU A 77 -14.12 64.36 8.11
C LEU A 77 -15.63 64.44 8.37
N LEU A 78 -16.21 63.34 8.83
CA LEU A 78 -17.62 63.26 9.25
C LEU A 78 -17.70 62.94 10.74
N PRO A 79 -18.48 63.67 11.54
CA PRO A 79 -18.64 63.35 12.96
C PRO A 79 -19.36 62.01 13.13
N PHE A 80 -18.89 61.19 14.06
CA PHE A 80 -19.50 59.91 14.44
C PHE A 80 -20.05 59.98 15.86
N ASP A 81 -21.27 59.47 16.05
CA ASP A 81 -21.91 59.43 17.37
C ASP A 81 -21.33 58.27 18.19
N SER A 82 -20.85 58.57 19.40
CA SER A 82 -20.17 57.60 20.28
C SER A 82 -21.07 56.46 20.74
N LYS A 83 -22.40 56.57 20.56
CA LYS A 83 -23.37 55.51 20.87
C LYS A 83 -23.23 54.24 20.03
N TYR A 84 -22.60 54.33 18.86
CA TYR A 84 -22.38 53.21 17.96
C TYR A 84 -20.99 52.58 18.11
N ILE A 85 -20.26 52.96 19.18
CA ILE A 85 -18.99 52.34 19.54
C ILE A 85 -19.26 51.24 20.54
N GLU A 86 -18.88 50.02 20.20
CA GLU A 86 -18.96 48.87 21.09
C GLU A 86 -17.62 48.56 21.75
N GLU A 87 -17.66 47.73 22.79
CA GLU A 87 -16.46 47.20 23.41
C GLU A 87 -15.91 46.01 22.62
N ILE A 88 -14.61 46.03 22.36
CA ILE A 88 -13.95 44.89 21.72
C ILE A 88 -13.83 43.76 22.73
N LYS A 89 -14.26 42.56 22.36
CA LYS A 89 -14.12 41.37 23.22
C LYS A 89 -12.76 40.73 23.07
N ILE A 90 -12.32 40.54 21.83
CA ILE A 90 -11.02 39.95 21.51
C ILE A 90 -10.32 40.83 20.46
N ALA A 91 -9.09 41.24 20.77
CA ALA A 91 -8.23 41.98 19.86
C ALA A 91 -6.91 41.23 19.64
N LYS A 92 -6.53 41.01 18.38
CA LYS A 92 -5.26 40.36 18.02
C LYS A 92 -4.30 41.37 17.42
N PHE A 93 -3.13 41.52 18.03
CA PHE A 93 -2.08 42.43 17.59
C PHE A 93 -0.83 41.68 17.22
N LYS A 94 -0.20 42.15 16.15
CA LYS A 94 1.14 41.78 15.74
C LYS A 94 2.13 42.88 16.10
N VAL A 95 3.20 42.53 16.81
CA VAL A 95 4.23 43.47 17.29
C VAL A 95 5.50 43.36 16.45
N GLU A 96 6.03 44.51 16.05
CA GLU A 96 7.30 44.63 15.33
C GLU A 96 8.17 45.73 15.98
N VAL A 97 9.49 45.51 16.06
CA VAL A 97 10.46 46.50 16.58
C VAL A 97 11.12 47.23 15.41
N GLN A 98 11.17 48.55 15.47
CA GLN A 98 11.84 49.37 14.45
C GLN A 98 13.37 49.44 14.62
N ALA A 99 13.87 49.20 15.83
CA ALA A 99 15.29 49.27 16.19
C ALA A 99 16.02 47.90 16.08
N LEU A 100 17.34 47.94 15.91
CA LEU A 100 18.25 46.76 15.91
C LEU A 100 18.53 46.23 17.33
N VAL A 101 17.51 46.15 18.20
CA VAL A 101 17.65 45.75 19.60
C VAL A 101 16.77 44.54 19.88
N ASN A 102 17.31 43.54 20.59
CA ASN A 102 16.53 42.43 21.10
C ASN A 102 15.74 42.90 22.33
N LEU A 103 14.43 42.72 22.31
CA LEU A 103 13.54 43.18 23.37
C LEU A 103 12.79 41.98 23.95
N GLU A 104 12.82 41.85 25.28
CA GLU A 104 11.96 40.91 26.00
C GLU A 104 10.70 41.66 26.46
N ILE A 105 9.52 41.11 26.17
CA ILE A 105 8.22 41.69 26.54
C ILE A 105 7.50 40.70 27.46
N ASP A 106 7.09 41.12 28.65
CA ASP A 106 6.12 40.37 29.46
C ASP A 106 4.71 40.66 28.93
N ALA A 107 4.00 39.62 28.50
CA ALA A 107 2.69 39.76 27.88
C ALA A 107 1.64 40.36 28.83
N VAL A 108 1.73 40.10 30.15
CA VAL A 108 0.73 40.57 31.12
C VAL A 108 0.90 42.07 31.32
N GLU A 109 2.11 42.50 31.66
CA GLU A 109 2.46 43.92 31.85
C GLU A 109 2.21 44.73 30.56
N PHE A 110 2.56 44.16 29.42
CA PHE A 110 2.35 44.82 28.13
C PHE A 110 0.86 44.93 27.78
N THR A 111 0.04 43.93 28.12
CA THR A 111 -1.42 43.98 27.90
C THR A 111 -2.07 45.07 28.75
N GLU A 112 -1.70 45.19 30.03
CA GLU A 112 -2.20 46.27 30.89
C GLU A 112 -1.76 47.65 30.39
N TYR A 113 -0.51 47.76 29.94
CA TYR A 113 0.01 48.97 29.31
C TYR A 113 -0.78 49.36 28.05
N LEU A 114 -1.08 48.40 27.17
CA LEU A 114 -1.92 48.64 25.99
C LEU A 114 -3.31 49.10 26.40
N LYS A 115 -3.98 48.41 27.32
CA LYS A 115 -5.30 48.83 27.81
C LYS A 115 -5.29 50.29 28.27
N ARG A 116 -4.25 50.72 28.99
CA ARG A 116 -4.14 52.13 29.42
C ARG A 116 -3.93 53.11 28.27
N GLU A 117 -3.03 52.82 27.34
CA GLU A 117 -2.66 53.78 26.29
C GLU A 117 -3.67 53.88 25.14
N ILE A 118 -4.38 52.80 24.82
CA ILE A 118 -5.28 52.74 23.66
C ILE A 118 -6.78 52.57 24.00
N HIS A 119 -7.19 52.68 25.27
CA HIS A 119 -8.60 52.53 25.69
C HIS A 119 -9.62 53.42 24.95
N LYS A 120 -9.23 54.62 24.49
CA LYS A 120 -10.12 55.54 23.75
C LYS A 120 -9.97 55.49 22.24
N ILE A 121 -8.96 54.77 21.74
CA ILE A 121 -8.59 54.81 20.33
C ILE A 121 -9.42 53.75 19.59
N PRO A 122 -10.22 54.13 18.57
CA PRO A 122 -10.98 53.16 17.79
C PRO A 122 -10.00 52.34 16.94
N LEU A 123 -10.18 51.03 16.92
CA LEU A 123 -9.33 50.13 16.15
C LEU A 123 -9.98 49.76 14.82
N ASN A 124 -9.24 49.97 13.73
CA ASN A 124 -9.62 49.50 12.41
C ASN A 124 -8.83 48.24 12.06
N PHE A 125 -9.44 47.33 11.30
CA PHE A 125 -8.76 46.14 10.78
C PHE A 125 -7.53 46.54 9.95
N ASN A 126 -6.39 45.86 10.12
CA ASN A 126 -5.10 46.17 9.50
C ASN A 126 -4.51 47.55 9.85
N GLN A 127 -5.07 48.27 10.83
CA GLN A 127 -4.48 49.53 11.28
C GLN A 127 -3.13 49.29 11.96
N LYS A 128 -2.16 50.15 11.64
CA LYS A 128 -0.86 50.19 12.30
C LYS A 128 -0.83 51.33 13.32
N LEU A 129 -0.23 51.08 14.48
CA LEU A 129 -0.11 52.02 15.60
C LEU A 129 1.35 52.06 16.06
N ILE A 130 1.85 53.25 16.43
CA ILE A 130 3.16 53.37 17.12
C ILE A 130 2.89 53.54 18.60
N ILE A 131 3.56 52.73 19.43
CA ILE A 131 3.52 52.85 20.88
C ILE A 131 4.94 52.84 21.45
N PRO A 132 5.30 53.81 22.32
CA PRO A 132 6.59 53.82 22.99
C PRO A 132 6.59 52.87 24.20
N TYR A 133 7.34 51.77 24.14
CA TYR A 133 7.47 50.82 25.25
C TYR A 133 8.94 50.65 25.65
N SER A 134 9.23 50.78 26.96
CA SER A 134 10.57 50.61 27.53
C SER A 134 11.69 51.37 26.79
N GLY A 135 11.42 52.61 26.37
CA GLY A 135 12.37 53.48 25.65
C GLY A 135 12.54 53.16 24.16
N THR A 136 11.80 52.20 23.61
CA THR A 136 11.79 51.83 22.19
C THR A 136 10.42 52.07 21.54
N LYS A 137 10.40 52.38 20.24
CA LYS A 137 9.15 52.53 19.48
C LYS A 137 8.75 51.18 18.88
N LEU A 138 7.61 50.65 19.31
CA LEU A 138 7.00 49.45 18.77
C LEU A 138 5.95 49.82 17.72
N ILE A 139 5.85 49.01 16.67
CA ILE A 139 4.79 49.09 15.67
C ILE A 139 3.84 47.94 15.94
N LEU A 140 2.58 48.26 16.21
CA LEU A 140 1.50 47.29 16.40
C LEU A 140 0.63 47.27 15.15
N THR A 141 0.37 46.10 14.60
CA THR A 141 -0.60 45.91 13.52
C THR A 141 -1.80 45.15 14.06
N VAL A 142 -3.00 45.69 13.87
CA VAL A 142 -4.25 45.02 14.23
C VAL A 142 -4.52 43.92 13.20
N GLU A 143 -4.42 42.65 13.61
CA GLU A 143 -4.66 41.50 12.72
C GLU A 143 -6.12 41.09 12.68
N ASP A 144 -6.80 41.12 13.83
CA ASP A 144 -8.17 40.65 13.93
C ASP A 144 -8.89 41.32 15.12
N ILE A 145 -10.17 41.57 14.97
CA ILE A 145 -11.04 42.16 16.00
C ILE A 145 -12.37 41.41 16.00
N LEU A 146 -12.78 40.92 17.17
CA LEU A 146 -14.09 40.27 17.35
C LEU A 146 -14.99 41.11 18.26
N PHE A 147 -16.21 41.31 17.76
CA PHE A 147 -17.33 41.97 18.42
C PHE A 147 -18.44 40.96 18.74
N ASP A 148 -19.36 41.33 19.62
CA ASP A 148 -20.58 40.54 19.82
C ASP A 148 -21.58 40.77 18.67
N GLU A 149 -21.61 41.96 18.05
CA GLU A 149 -22.41 42.25 16.85
C GLU A 149 -21.57 42.43 15.56
N PRO A 150 -22.03 41.93 14.39
CA PRO A 150 -21.21 41.81 13.18
C PRO A 150 -20.88 43.12 12.43
N ASN A 151 -21.35 44.30 12.89
CA ASN A 151 -21.14 45.59 12.20
C ASN A 151 -20.71 46.73 13.14
N ALA A 152 -20.08 46.40 14.27
CA ALA A 152 -19.66 47.38 15.25
C ALA A 152 -18.24 47.92 15.00
N PHE A 153 -18.02 49.20 15.30
CA PHE A 153 -16.69 49.77 15.51
C PHE A 153 -16.45 49.76 17.02
N GLY A 154 -15.23 49.46 17.46
CA GLY A 154 -15.01 49.43 18.91
C GLY A 154 -13.67 49.90 19.40
N VAL A 155 -13.66 50.04 20.71
CA VAL A 155 -12.54 50.49 21.54
C VAL A 155 -12.20 49.40 22.55
N ILE A 156 -10.98 49.44 23.07
CA ILE A 156 -10.52 48.49 24.09
C ILE A 156 -11.10 48.90 25.44
N SER A 157 -11.75 47.94 26.11
CA SER A 157 -12.21 48.07 27.50
C SER A 157 -11.35 47.23 28.44
N GLU A 158 -11.59 47.33 29.75
CA GLU A 158 -10.89 46.52 30.74
C GLU A 158 -11.13 45.01 30.53
N ASN A 159 -12.29 44.65 29.96
CA ASN A 159 -12.71 43.28 29.71
C ASN A 159 -12.20 42.70 28.38
N THR A 160 -11.54 43.50 27.53
CA THR A 160 -10.99 43.02 26.27
C THR A 160 -9.84 42.03 26.49
N GLU A 161 -9.92 40.86 25.86
CA GLU A 161 -8.81 39.91 25.78
C GLU A 161 -7.89 40.29 24.61
N ILE A 162 -6.62 40.54 24.92
CA ILE A 162 -5.62 40.98 23.94
C ILE A 162 -4.65 39.82 23.67
N PHE A 163 -4.57 39.42 22.40
CA PHE A 163 -3.60 38.42 21.93
C PHE A 163 -2.46 39.10 21.20
N ILE A 164 -1.24 38.80 21.59
CA ILE A 164 -0.03 39.41 21.07
C ILE A 164 0.79 38.36 20.32
N SER A 165 1.07 38.60 19.06
CA SER A 165 1.95 37.78 18.22
C SER A 165 3.19 38.58 17.79
N SER A 166 4.31 37.90 17.57
CA SER A 166 5.51 38.48 16.98
C SER A 166 6.01 37.59 15.85
N THR A 167 6.31 38.18 14.70
CA THR A 167 7.03 37.50 13.61
C THR A 167 8.53 37.78 13.62
N SER A 168 8.97 38.74 14.43
CA SER A 168 10.38 39.11 14.51
C SER A 168 11.10 38.20 15.50
N SER A 169 12.15 37.51 15.04
CA SER A 169 13.04 36.68 15.88
C SER A 169 13.76 37.44 17.01
N ARG A 170 13.65 38.76 17.02
CA ARG A 170 14.28 39.68 17.99
C ARG A 170 13.39 40.02 19.19
N ILE A 171 12.10 39.69 19.13
CA ILE A 171 11.17 39.87 20.26
C ILE A 171 10.97 38.51 20.91
N SER A 172 11.26 38.39 22.20
CA SER A 172 10.84 37.24 23.00
C SER A 172 9.70 37.67 23.93
N ILE A 173 8.58 36.94 23.86
CA ILE A 173 7.39 37.23 24.67
C ILE A 173 7.33 36.20 25.80
N LYS A 174 7.42 36.66 27.05
CA LYS A 174 7.25 35.82 28.26
C LYS A 174 5.80 35.87 28.71
N ASN A 175 5.31 34.79 29.34
CA ASN A 175 3.94 34.66 29.84
C ASN A 175 2.85 34.93 28.79
N SER A 176 3.10 34.60 27.53
CA SER A 176 2.03 34.66 26.54
C SER A 176 0.94 33.66 26.93
N ASN A 177 -0.31 34.09 26.97
CA ASN A 177 -1.50 33.23 27.08
C ASN A 177 -1.64 32.24 25.90
N LEU A 178 -0.58 32.03 25.12
CA LEU A 178 -0.44 31.03 24.06
C LEU A 178 -0.06 29.63 24.60
N GLN A 179 0.27 29.51 25.89
CA GLN A 179 0.46 28.19 26.53
C GLN A 179 -0.90 27.56 26.85
N SER A 180 -1.62 27.12 25.81
CA SER A 180 -2.59 26.00 25.83
C SER A 180 -3.47 26.00 24.59
N ASN A 181 -2.91 25.93 23.38
CA ASN A 181 -3.71 25.56 22.19
C ASN A 181 -2.87 24.81 21.15
N LEU A 182 -2.06 23.84 21.58
CA LEU A 182 -1.48 22.83 20.69
C LEU A 182 -2.53 21.84 20.15
N LEU A 183 -3.73 21.80 20.74
CA LEU A 183 -4.90 21.09 20.21
C LEU A 183 -6.15 21.94 20.46
N LYS A 184 -7.03 22.08 19.47
CA LYS A 184 -8.42 22.49 19.74
C LYS A 184 -9.00 21.48 20.74
N PRO A 185 -9.68 21.91 21.81
CA PRO A 185 -10.24 21.00 22.83
C PRO A 185 -11.33 20.04 22.31
N ASN A 186 -11.66 20.07 21.01
CA ASN A 186 -12.62 19.20 20.35
C ASN A 186 -11.94 18.23 19.35
N PHE A 187 -11.00 17.41 19.84
CA PHE A 187 -10.50 16.26 19.11
C PHE A 187 -11.57 15.17 19.09
N SER A 188 -12.20 14.94 17.94
CA SER A 188 -13.16 13.85 17.70
C SER A 188 -12.51 12.86 16.76
N PHE A 189 -12.39 11.60 17.21
CA PHE A 189 -11.88 10.50 16.39
C PHE A 189 -12.70 10.29 15.10
N GLU A 190 -13.94 10.75 15.08
CA GLU A 190 -14.83 10.77 13.90
C GLU A 190 -14.27 11.61 12.74
N LYS A 191 -13.40 12.59 13.02
CA LYS A 191 -12.75 13.43 11.98
C LYS A 191 -11.55 12.76 11.32
N LEU A 192 -11.06 11.64 11.87
CA LEU A 192 -9.89 10.95 11.31
C LEU A 192 -10.20 10.27 9.96
N GLU A 193 -11.48 10.03 9.62
CA GLU A 193 -11.89 9.30 8.41
C GLU A 193 -11.15 7.97 8.25
N ILE A 194 -10.83 7.32 9.38
CA ILE A 194 -10.16 6.02 9.45
C ILE A 194 -11.13 5.07 10.14
N GLY A 195 -11.55 4.04 9.42
CA GLY A 195 -12.47 3.01 9.94
C GLY A 195 -11.72 1.91 10.68
N GLY A 196 -12.32 1.41 11.76
CA GLY A 196 -11.98 0.12 12.35
C GLY A 196 -10.77 0.03 13.26
N LEU A 197 -9.97 1.08 13.41
CA LEU A 197 -8.71 1.06 14.17
C LEU A 197 -8.77 1.92 15.45
N LYS A 198 -9.96 2.18 15.99
CA LYS A 198 -10.13 3.13 17.10
C LYS A 198 -9.32 2.75 18.34
N LYS A 199 -9.29 1.46 18.71
CA LYS A 199 -8.60 0.99 19.92
C LYS A 199 -7.08 1.12 19.81
N GLU A 200 -6.55 0.69 18.67
CA GLU A 200 -5.14 0.73 18.30
C GLU A 200 -4.62 2.17 18.33
N PHE A 201 -5.41 3.09 17.76
CA PHE A 201 -5.10 4.52 17.75
C PHE A 201 -5.22 5.17 19.12
N GLU A 202 -6.23 4.83 19.92
CA GLU A 202 -6.35 5.36 21.29
C GLU A 202 -5.13 4.99 22.14
N GLN A 203 -4.68 3.73 22.05
CA GLN A 203 -3.50 3.27 22.76
C GLN A 203 -2.24 3.99 22.28
N MET A 204 -2.05 4.10 20.96
CA MET A 204 -0.93 4.82 20.36
C MET A 204 -0.97 6.30 20.76
N PHE A 205 -2.14 6.93 20.73
CA PHE A 205 -2.31 8.35 21.05
C PHE A 205 -1.99 8.65 22.51
N ARG A 206 -2.48 7.80 23.42
CA ARG A 206 -2.16 7.87 24.84
C ARG A 206 -0.67 7.77 25.11
N ARG A 207 0.06 6.91 24.38
CA ARG A 207 1.50 6.67 24.61
C ARG A 207 2.39 7.72 23.94
N ALA A 208 2.07 8.14 22.71
CA ALA A 208 2.93 9.02 21.92
C ALA A 208 2.64 10.51 22.10
N PHE A 209 1.35 10.89 22.21
CA PHE A 209 0.93 12.29 22.10
C PHE A 209 0.56 12.93 23.43
N VAL A 210 -0.02 12.18 24.37
CA VAL A 210 -0.45 12.73 25.67
C VAL A 210 0.70 13.36 26.44
N GLN A 211 1.90 12.74 26.42
CA GLN A 211 3.09 13.31 27.05
C GLN A 211 3.47 14.70 26.51
N ARG A 212 3.09 15.00 25.26
CA ARG A 212 3.39 16.25 24.57
C ARG A 212 2.30 17.31 24.78
N LEU A 213 1.20 16.96 25.45
CA LEU A 213 0.11 17.87 25.82
C LEU A 213 0.33 18.53 27.18
N PHE A 214 1.17 17.94 28.02
CA PHE A 214 1.49 18.47 29.34
C PHE A 214 2.71 19.40 29.29
N ASP A 215 2.80 20.30 30.26
CA ASP A 215 3.91 21.24 30.37
C ASP A 215 5.26 20.52 30.48
N PRO A 216 6.30 21.00 29.76
CA PRO A 216 7.63 20.38 29.78
C PRO A 216 8.22 20.22 31.18
N ASP A 217 7.95 21.17 32.09
CA ASP A 217 8.41 21.12 33.47
C ASP A 217 7.80 19.98 34.27
N THR A 218 6.55 19.63 34.00
CA THR A 218 5.86 18.50 34.64
C THR A 218 6.46 17.17 34.16
N ILE A 219 6.73 17.04 32.86
CA ILE A 219 7.35 15.84 32.28
C ILE A 219 8.79 15.65 32.79
N LYS A 220 9.57 16.73 32.89
CA LYS A 220 10.91 16.68 33.49
C LYS A 220 10.89 16.23 34.95
N LYS A 221 9.95 16.73 35.76
CA LYS A 221 9.78 16.30 37.15
C LYS A 221 9.44 14.82 37.26
N MET A 222 8.68 14.28 36.29
CA MET A 222 8.40 12.84 36.20
C MET A 222 9.60 12.03 35.69
N GLY A 223 10.56 12.65 35.01
CA GLY A 223 11.76 11.98 34.49
C GLY A 223 11.47 11.05 33.31
N ILE A 224 10.36 11.24 32.60
CA ILE A 224 9.95 10.36 31.49
C ILE A 224 10.41 10.98 30.16
N PRO A 225 11.19 10.26 29.32
CA PRO A 225 11.54 10.74 28.00
C PRO A 225 10.33 10.69 27.05
N HIS A 226 10.28 11.63 26.10
CA HIS A 226 9.25 11.60 25.06
C HIS A 226 9.46 10.43 24.09
N VAL A 227 8.36 9.81 23.66
CA VAL A 227 8.40 8.79 22.61
C VAL A 227 8.86 9.42 21.29
N LYS A 228 9.94 8.88 20.71
CA LYS A 228 10.56 9.41 19.49
C LYS A 228 10.10 8.75 18.19
N GLY A 229 9.68 7.49 18.24
CA GLY A 229 9.41 6.71 17.05
C GLY A 229 8.17 5.82 17.16
N ILE A 230 7.37 5.81 16.08
CA ILE A 230 6.22 4.92 15.88
C ILE A 230 6.48 4.10 14.61
N MET A 231 6.32 2.79 14.68
CA MET A 231 6.40 1.88 13.54
C MET A 231 5.00 1.34 13.22
N LEU A 232 4.53 1.56 11.99
CA LEU A 232 3.28 1.02 11.47
C LEU A 232 3.60 -0.14 10.53
N TYR A 233 3.08 -1.33 10.81
CA TYR A 233 3.31 -2.51 9.97
C TYR A 233 2.06 -3.33 9.71
N GLY A 234 2.04 -4.11 8.63
CA GLY A 234 0.92 -5.01 8.30
C GLY A 234 0.81 -5.26 6.79
N PRO A 235 -0.18 -6.04 6.33
CA PRO A 235 -0.36 -6.37 4.92
C PRO A 235 -0.63 -5.14 4.04
N PRO A 236 -0.26 -5.16 2.73
CA PRO A 236 -0.49 -4.02 1.85
C PRO A 236 -1.99 -3.70 1.72
N GLY A 237 -2.32 -2.44 1.42
CA GLY A 237 -3.71 -2.01 1.21
C GLY A 237 -4.53 -1.73 2.48
N THR A 238 -3.97 -1.90 3.69
CA THR A 238 -4.68 -1.60 4.96
C THR A 238 -4.68 -0.12 5.37
N GLY A 239 -4.10 0.77 4.56
CA GLY A 239 -4.18 2.22 4.79
C GLY A 239 -3.05 2.83 5.65
N LYS A 240 -1.92 2.13 5.86
CA LYS A 240 -0.72 2.64 6.57
C LYS A 240 -0.33 4.08 6.19
N THR A 241 -0.16 4.34 4.89
CA THR A 241 0.22 5.66 4.37
C THR A 241 -0.85 6.72 4.64
N LEU A 242 -2.14 6.36 4.54
CA LEU A 242 -3.25 7.28 4.81
C LEU A 242 -3.29 7.66 6.29
N ILE A 243 -3.08 6.68 7.16
CA ILE A 243 -2.99 6.86 8.62
C ILE A 243 -1.87 7.84 8.98
N ALA A 244 -0.66 7.61 8.49
CA ALA A 244 0.48 8.47 8.81
C ALA A 244 0.27 9.91 8.34
N ARG A 245 -0.29 10.10 7.13
CA ARG A 245 -0.61 11.44 6.59
C ARG A 245 -1.65 12.16 7.44
N LYS A 246 -2.73 11.49 7.81
CA LYS A 246 -3.81 12.08 8.64
C LYS A 246 -3.30 12.41 10.04
N LEU A 247 -2.48 11.54 10.65
CA LEU A 247 -1.84 11.81 11.94
C LEU A 247 -0.96 13.07 11.87
N GLY A 248 -0.15 13.20 10.82
CA GLY A 248 0.68 14.39 10.60
C GLY A 248 -0.12 15.68 10.44
N SER A 249 -1.29 15.64 9.79
CA SER A 249 -2.15 16.83 9.64
C SER A 249 -2.95 17.22 10.88
N LEU A 250 -3.20 16.29 11.80
CA LEU A 250 -4.06 16.52 12.97
C LEU A 250 -3.30 17.09 14.15
N LEU A 251 -2.02 16.76 14.24
CA LEU A 251 -1.13 17.39 15.19
C LEU A 251 -0.84 18.78 14.62
N ASN A 252 -1.02 19.83 15.42
CA ASN A 252 -0.72 21.23 15.06
C ASN A 252 0.81 21.47 14.96
N ALA A 253 1.50 20.52 14.34
CA ALA A 253 2.91 20.48 14.03
C ALA A 253 3.15 21.20 12.69
N LEU A 254 4.42 21.50 12.42
CA LEU A 254 4.84 21.89 11.08
C LEU A 254 4.41 20.82 10.06
N PRO A 255 4.14 21.19 8.80
CA PRO A 255 3.73 20.23 7.78
C PRO A 255 4.67 19.01 7.78
N PRO A 256 4.14 17.77 7.87
CA PRO A 256 4.96 16.59 8.03
C PRO A 256 5.85 16.38 6.81
N LYS A 257 7.12 16.06 7.04
CA LYS A 257 8.05 15.69 5.97
C LYS A 257 7.86 14.22 5.63
N ILE A 258 7.34 13.94 4.45
CA ILE A 258 7.14 12.58 3.96
C ILE A 258 8.29 12.24 3.03
N VAL A 259 8.96 11.12 3.28
CA VAL A 259 10.07 10.62 2.48
C VAL A 259 9.83 9.14 2.21
N ASN A 260 10.01 8.72 0.95
CA ASN A 260 9.95 7.30 0.60
C ASN A 260 11.33 6.66 0.80
N GLY A 261 11.39 5.43 1.31
CA GLY A 261 12.65 4.71 1.54
C GLY A 261 13.59 4.71 0.33
N PRO A 262 13.12 4.31 -0.87
CA PRO A 262 13.95 4.32 -2.07
C PRO A 262 14.48 5.71 -2.49
N GLU A 263 13.77 6.79 -2.16
CA GLU A 263 14.15 8.17 -2.50
C GLU A 263 15.43 8.62 -1.79
N ILE A 264 15.74 8.00 -0.65
CA ILE A 264 16.93 8.28 0.15
C ILE A 264 18.16 7.57 -0.44
N LEU A 265 17.96 6.47 -1.19
CA LEU A 265 19.04 5.63 -1.70
C LEU A 265 19.61 6.20 -3.01
N ASN A 266 20.78 6.81 -2.92
CA ASN A 266 21.58 7.21 -4.08
C ASN A 266 22.74 6.23 -4.33
N LYS A 267 23.10 6.05 -5.60
CA LYS A 267 24.23 5.18 -6.02
C LYS A 267 25.60 5.71 -5.57
N TYR A 268 25.69 6.98 -5.19
CA TYR A 268 26.93 7.62 -4.77
C TYR A 268 27.12 7.49 -3.25
N VAL A 269 28.23 6.90 -2.83
CA VAL A 269 28.61 6.71 -1.41
C VAL A 269 28.60 8.05 -0.68
N GLY A 270 27.90 8.12 0.45
CA GLY A 270 27.78 9.32 1.30
C GLY A 270 26.59 10.25 1.00
N GLN A 271 26.03 10.24 -0.22
CA GLN A 271 24.87 11.10 -0.53
C GLN A 271 23.61 10.69 0.25
N SER A 272 23.39 9.38 0.42
CA SER A 272 22.25 8.86 1.19
C SER A 272 22.32 9.28 2.67
N GLU A 273 23.53 9.37 3.25
CA GLU A 273 23.73 9.89 4.61
C GLU A 273 23.48 11.39 4.70
N GLU A 274 23.97 12.16 3.72
CA GLU A 274 23.79 13.61 3.68
C GLU A 274 22.30 13.98 3.56
N ASN A 275 21.54 13.22 2.77
CA ASN A 275 20.09 13.39 2.65
C ASN A 275 19.37 13.18 3.99
N ILE A 276 19.76 12.17 4.76
CA ILE A 276 19.24 11.96 6.12
C ILE A 276 19.65 13.13 7.03
N ARG A 277 20.90 13.60 6.99
CA ARG A 277 21.32 14.75 7.81
C ARG A 277 20.53 16.01 7.48
N LYS A 278 20.29 16.30 6.19
CA LYS A 278 19.46 17.43 5.73
C LYS A 278 18.04 17.34 6.26
N LEU A 279 17.46 16.14 6.31
CA LEU A 279 16.09 15.94 6.80
C LEU A 279 15.91 16.36 8.26
N PHE A 280 16.90 16.07 9.12
CA PHE A 280 16.90 16.41 10.55
C PHE A 280 17.45 17.81 10.85
N HIS A 281 18.17 18.45 9.92
CA HIS A 281 18.86 19.73 10.16
C HIS A 281 17.93 20.85 10.64
N GLU A 282 16.78 21.03 9.99
CA GLU A 282 15.81 22.06 10.39
C GLU A 282 15.28 21.84 11.82
N ALA A 283 15.05 20.58 12.20
CA ALA A 283 14.61 20.23 13.55
C ALA A 283 15.71 20.52 14.60
N GLU A 284 16.98 20.28 14.23
CA GLU A 284 18.15 20.60 15.07
C GLU A 284 18.33 22.11 15.27
N GLU A 285 18.18 22.92 14.23
CA GLU A 285 18.30 24.37 14.31
C GLU A 285 17.19 25.00 15.17
N ASP A 286 15.95 24.53 15.00
CA ASP A 286 14.83 24.96 15.83
C ASP A 286 15.02 24.55 17.29
N TYR A 287 15.54 23.35 17.56
CA TYR A 287 15.83 22.92 18.92
C TYR A 287 17.00 23.70 19.54
N LYS A 288 18.04 24.04 18.76
CA LYS A 288 19.15 24.88 19.25
C LYS A 288 18.71 26.30 19.59
N SER A 289 17.81 26.87 18.81
CA SER A 289 17.33 28.26 19.01
C SER A 289 16.26 28.37 20.09
N LYS A 290 15.29 27.45 20.15
CA LYS A 290 14.10 27.55 21.02
C LYS A 290 14.07 26.50 22.15
N LYS A 291 14.99 25.52 22.14
CA LYS A 291 15.05 24.38 23.07
C LYS A 291 13.67 23.73 23.23
N GLU A 292 13.09 23.79 24.42
CA GLU A 292 11.83 23.11 24.75
C GLU A 292 10.58 23.80 24.18
N ASN A 293 10.72 25.05 23.74
CA ASN A 293 9.65 25.76 23.03
C ASN A 293 9.71 25.52 21.51
N SER A 294 10.56 24.60 21.04
CA SER A 294 10.63 24.28 19.63
C SER A 294 9.37 23.52 19.18
N PRO A 295 8.86 23.80 17.97
CA PRO A 295 7.72 23.09 17.42
C PRO A 295 8.06 21.61 17.20
N LEU A 296 7.02 20.77 17.24
CA LEU A 296 7.16 19.36 16.90
C LEU A 296 7.41 19.21 15.39
N HIS A 297 8.52 18.57 15.03
CA HIS A 297 8.84 18.13 13.68
C HIS A 297 8.45 16.66 13.48
N ILE A 298 7.56 16.40 12.54
CA ILE A 298 7.09 15.04 12.20
C ILE A 298 7.77 14.60 10.90
N ILE A 299 8.46 13.46 10.96
CA ILE A 299 9.13 12.85 9.82
C ILE A 299 8.48 11.49 9.55
N ILE A 300 7.97 11.29 8.35
CA ILE A 300 7.28 10.06 7.92
C ILE A 300 8.17 9.36 6.89
N PHE A 301 8.58 8.13 7.19
CA PHE A 301 9.27 7.23 6.27
C PHE A 301 8.30 6.17 5.76
N ASP A 302 7.97 6.22 4.47
CA ASP A 302 7.28 5.12 3.80
C ASP A 302 8.27 4.08 3.28
N GLU A 303 7.89 2.81 3.28
CA GLU A 303 8.76 1.68 2.87
C GLU A 303 10.15 1.71 3.54
N ILE A 304 10.18 1.89 4.86
CA ILE A 304 11.43 2.00 5.62
C ILE A 304 12.28 0.71 5.53
N ASP A 305 11.70 -0.43 5.19
CA ASP A 305 12.40 -1.68 4.90
C ASP A 305 13.30 -1.64 3.66
N ALA A 306 13.11 -0.69 2.76
CA ALA A 306 14.04 -0.47 1.65
C ALA A 306 15.40 0.04 2.13
N ILE A 307 15.42 0.91 3.16
CA ILE A 307 16.64 1.54 3.69
C ILE A 307 17.21 0.84 4.93
N CYS A 308 16.35 0.20 5.73
CA CYS A 308 16.68 -0.28 7.07
C CYS A 308 16.66 -1.81 7.18
N LYS A 309 17.25 -2.49 6.19
CA LYS A 309 17.41 -3.94 6.23
C LYS A 309 18.34 -4.40 7.36
N LYS A 310 18.24 -5.68 7.73
CA LYS A 310 19.18 -6.31 8.66
C LYS A 310 20.62 -6.20 8.17
N ARG A 311 21.50 -5.73 9.06
CA ARG A 311 22.95 -5.61 8.78
C ARG A 311 23.53 -6.91 8.24
N GLY A 312 24.40 -6.78 7.23
CA GLY A 312 25.07 -7.91 6.60
C GLY A 312 24.27 -8.66 5.53
N SER A 313 23.05 -8.20 5.18
CA SER A 313 22.30 -8.76 4.05
C SER A 313 22.74 -8.20 2.69
N ASP A 314 23.23 -6.96 2.66
CA ASP A 314 23.56 -6.23 1.43
C ASP A 314 25.08 -6.19 1.19
N SER A 315 25.51 -6.57 -0.02
CA SER A 315 26.93 -6.67 -0.41
C SER A 315 27.65 -5.33 -0.55
N THR A 316 26.91 -4.22 -0.70
CA THR A 316 27.46 -2.88 -0.96
C THR A 316 27.68 -2.05 0.30
N GLY A 317 27.16 -2.47 1.47
CA GLY A 317 27.34 -1.78 2.77
C GLY A 317 26.71 -0.37 2.89
N VAL A 318 26.10 0.16 1.82
CA VAL A 318 25.48 1.51 1.82
C VAL A 318 24.24 1.55 2.73
N GLY A 319 23.44 0.47 2.77
CA GLY A 319 22.28 0.36 3.65
C GLY A 319 22.67 0.42 5.14
N ASP A 320 23.74 -0.29 5.52
CA ASP A 320 24.22 -0.33 6.90
C ASP A 320 24.68 1.06 7.39
N GLN A 321 25.33 1.83 6.51
CA GLN A 321 25.74 3.21 6.79
C GLN A 321 24.54 4.13 7.04
N VAL A 322 23.51 4.02 6.20
CA VAL A 322 22.23 4.74 6.34
C VAL A 322 21.54 4.41 7.67
N VAL A 323 21.47 3.13 8.03
CA VAL A 323 20.89 2.69 9.32
C VAL A 323 21.64 3.29 10.50
N ASN A 324 22.98 3.26 10.48
CA ASN A 324 23.79 3.83 11.55
C ASN A 324 23.59 5.35 11.67
N GLN A 325 23.47 6.05 10.54
CA GLN A 325 23.22 7.50 10.53
C GLN A 325 21.83 7.83 11.10
N LEU A 326 20.79 7.06 10.77
CA LEU A 326 19.44 7.23 11.31
C LEU A 326 19.41 6.97 12.83
N LEU A 327 20.07 5.90 13.28
CA LEU A 327 20.19 5.57 14.70
C LEU A 327 20.88 6.67 15.50
N SER A 328 21.97 7.23 14.96
CA SER A 328 22.69 8.34 15.57
C SER A 328 21.82 9.61 15.70
N LYS A 329 20.91 9.87 14.74
CA LYS A 329 20.00 11.03 14.82
C LYS A 329 18.86 10.85 15.82
N ILE A 330 18.41 9.62 16.05
CA ILE A 330 17.31 9.34 17.00
C ILE A 330 17.82 9.21 18.45
N ASP A 331 18.95 8.53 18.64
CA ASP A 331 19.45 8.07 19.95
C ASP A 331 20.85 8.62 20.31
N GLY A 332 21.43 9.48 19.46
CA GLY A 332 22.76 10.04 19.69
C GLY A 332 22.84 10.99 20.88
N VAL A 333 24.07 11.42 21.20
CA VAL A 333 24.35 12.33 22.33
C VAL A 333 23.61 13.67 22.23
N GLU A 334 23.31 14.12 21.00
CA GLU A 334 22.49 15.30 20.70
C GLU A 334 21.05 14.93 20.35
N SER A 335 20.43 13.98 21.07
CA SER A 335 19.08 13.57 20.72
C SER A 335 18.04 14.67 20.97
N LEU A 336 17.19 14.89 19.98
CA LEU A 336 16.18 15.94 19.95
C LEU A 336 14.89 15.44 20.63
N ASN A 337 14.30 16.26 21.49
CA ASN A 337 13.01 15.95 22.13
C ASN A 337 11.81 16.43 21.29
N ASN A 338 12.05 17.33 20.32
CA ASN A 338 11.02 17.93 19.46
C ASN A 338 10.80 17.18 18.14
N ILE A 339 11.31 15.96 18.00
CA ILE A 339 11.10 15.12 16.80
C ILE A 339 10.12 13.97 17.08
N LEU A 340 9.40 13.57 16.04
CA LEU A 340 8.63 12.33 16.00
C LEU A 340 8.84 11.67 14.64
N VAL A 341 9.37 10.46 14.64
CA VAL A 341 9.62 9.66 13.44
C VAL A 341 8.54 8.59 13.31
N ILE A 342 7.85 8.54 12.17
CA ILE A 342 6.85 7.51 11.86
C ILE A 342 7.40 6.66 10.73
N GLY A 343 7.71 5.39 11.00
CA GLY A 343 8.13 4.42 9.99
C GLY A 343 6.95 3.57 9.54
N MET A 344 6.86 3.27 8.26
CA MET A 344 5.85 2.37 7.70
C MET A 344 6.55 1.24 6.93
N THR A 345 6.11 0.01 7.15
CA THR A 345 6.62 -1.15 6.41
C THR A 345 5.52 -2.19 6.21
N ASN A 346 5.62 -2.98 5.14
CA ASN A 346 4.79 -4.17 5.01
C ASN A 346 5.39 -5.38 5.75
N ARG A 347 6.69 -5.34 6.04
CA ARG A 347 7.49 -6.48 6.52
C ARG A 347 8.41 -6.08 7.66
N LEU A 348 7.89 -6.16 8.89
CA LEU A 348 8.67 -5.86 10.10
C LEU A 348 9.88 -6.78 10.28
N ASP A 349 9.83 -8.01 9.74
CA ASP A 349 10.89 -9.01 9.83
C ASP A 349 12.18 -8.65 9.07
N LEU A 350 12.06 -7.78 8.06
CA LEU A 350 13.19 -7.29 7.27
C LEU A 350 13.95 -6.15 7.95
N ILE A 351 13.33 -5.48 8.92
CA ILE A 351 13.90 -4.34 9.63
C ILE A 351 15.00 -4.77 10.60
N ASP A 352 16.04 -3.94 10.71
CA ASP A 352 17.09 -4.10 11.71
C ASP A 352 16.55 -3.99 13.15
N GLU A 353 16.80 -5.00 13.98
CA GLU A 353 16.31 -5.06 15.36
C GLU A 353 16.81 -3.90 16.24
N ALA A 354 17.93 -3.27 15.90
CA ALA A 354 18.44 -2.12 16.64
C ALA A 354 17.50 -0.93 16.53
N LEU A 355 16.76 -0.76 15.43
CA LEU A 355 15.78 0.32 15.27
C LEU A 355 14.53 0.09 16.13
N LEU A 356 14.17 -1.18 16.37
CA LEU A 356 12.96 -1.58 17.10
C LEU A 356 13.11 -1.51 18.63
N ARG A 357 14.29 -1.14 19.14
CA ARG A 357 14.56 -1.04 20.58
C ARG A 357 13.85 0.17 21.20
N PRO A 358 13.43 0.07 22.49
CA PRO A 358 12.89 1.21 23.23
C PRO A 358 13.82 2.42 23.20
N GLY A 359 13.27 3.63 23.08
CA GLY A 359 14.01 4.88 22.86
C GLY A 359 14.19 5.28 21.39
N ARG A 360 13.92 4.35 20.44
CA ARG A 360 13.92 4.60 18.99
C ARG A 360 12.49 4.44 18.45
N PHE A 361 12.21 3.39 17.68
CA PHE A 361 10.84 2.99 17.38
C PHE A 361 10.30 2.18 18.55
N GLU A 362 9.70 2.86 19.52
CA GLU A 362 9.20 2.24 20.75
C GLU A 362 7.80 1.64 20.55
N ILE A 363 6.94 2.34 19.81
CA ILE A 363 5.57 1.89 19.57
C ILE A 363 5.53 1.16 18.24
N HIS A 364 5.22 -0.13 18.29
CA HIS A 364 4.98 -0.98 17.13
C HIS A 364 3.47 -1.21 17.01
N LEU A 365 2.86 -0.68 15.97
CA LEU A 365 1.43 -0.83 15.70
C LEU A 365 1.23 -1.73 14.49
N GLU A 366 0.62 -2.89 14.73
CA GLU A 366 0.16 -3.76 13.66
C GLU A 366 -1.19 -3.26 13.14
N ILE A 367 -1.29 -3.04 11.83
CA ILE A 367 -2.52 -2.70 11.13
C ILE A 367 -2.93 -3.94 10.34
N SER A 368 -3.74 -4.77 11.00
CA SER A 368 -4.31 -5.99 10.45
C SER A 368 -5.42 -5.72 9.44
N LEU A 369 -5.97 -6.79 8.86
CA LEU A 369 -7.14 -6.71 7.99
C LEU A 369 -8.37 -6.22 8.77
N PRO A 370 -9.29 -5.46 8.13
CA PRO A 370 -10.46 -4.94 8.83
C PRO A 370 -11.52 -6.03 9.10
N ASP A 371 -12.03 -6.04 10.33
CA ASP A 371 -13.22 -6.81 10.74
C ASP A 371 -14.49 -6.36 9.99
N GLU A 372 -15.58 -7.12 10.09
CA GLU A 372 -16.85 -6.78 9.42
C GLU A 372 -17.38 -5.40 9.82
N SER A 373 -17.37 -5.08 11.11
CA SER A 373 -17.72 -3.74 11.60
C SER A 373 -16.79 -2.66 11.06
N SER A 374 -15.49 -2.97 10.96
CA SER A 374 -14.48 -2.07 10.43
C SER A 374 -14.66 -1.82 8.94
N ARG A 375 -15.01 -2.85 8.16
CA ARG A 375 -15.34 -2.74 6.73
C ARG A 375 -16.58 -1.88 6.53
N LEU A 376 -17.62 -2.04 7.36
CA LEU A 376 -18.79 -1.17 7.33
C LEU A 376 -18.41 0.30 7.54
N GLU A 377 -17.57 0.61 8.53
CA GLU A 377 -17.07 1.97 8.75
C GLU A 377 -16.29 2.50 7.52
N ILE A 378 -15.44 1.67 6.91
CA ILE A 378 -14.68 2.03 5.70
C ILE A 378 -15.61 2.32 4.52
N PHE A 379 -16.63 1.48 4.29
CA PHE A 379 -17.65 1.72 3.28
C PHE A 379 -18.39 3.04 3.52
N GLN A 380 -18.77 3.33 4.77
CA GLN A 380 -19.42 4.60 5.13
C GLN A 380 -18.53 5.81 4.84
N ILE A 381 -17.22 5.70 5.10
CA ILE A 381 -16.27 6.78 4.83
C ILE A 381 -16.17 7.05 3.33
N HIS A 382 -16.00 6.01 2.50
CA HIS A 382 -15.87 6.18 1.05
C HIS A 382 -17.17 6.60 0.36
N THR A 383 -18.32 6.20 0.90
CA THR A 383 -19.64 6.55 0.35
C THR A 383 -20.19 7.88 0.89
N LYS A 384 -19.59 8.47 1.93
CA LYS A 384 -20.02 9.73 2.55
C LYS A 384 -20.23 10.88 1.54
N GLN A 385 -19.31 11.03 0.59
CA GLN A 385 -19.41 12.06 -0.45
C GLN A 385 -20.51 11.75 -1.47
N MET A 386 -20.67 10.48 -1.84
CA MET A 386 -21.71 10.01 -2.77
C MET A 386 -23.11 10.20 -2.17
N ILE A 387 -23.27 9.87 -0.88
CA ILE A 387 -24.51 10.07 -0.12
C ILE A 387 -24.80 11.57 0.04
N GLY A 388 -23.80 12.36 0.47
CA GLY A 388 -23.96 13.81 0.69
C GLY A 388 -24.40 14.57 -0.56
N ASN A 389 -23.94 14.13 -1.73
CA ASN A 389 -24.28 14.72 -3.02
C ASN A 389 -25.46 14.01 -3.73
N ARG A 390 -26.10 13.02 -3.08
CA ARG A 390 -27.25 12.25 -3.62
C ARG A 390 -26.98 11.49 -4.93
N PHE A 391 -25.75 10.98 -5.10
CA PHE A 391 -25.37 10.08 -6.21
C PHE A 391 -25.57 8.60 -5.86
N MET A 392 -26.03 8.29 -4.65
CA MET A 392 -26.26 6.92 -4.17
C MET A 392 -27.77 6.69 -4.01
N ASN A 393 -28.26 5.56 -4.50
CA ASN A 393 -29.66 5.20 -4.39
C ASN A 393 -29.94 4.50 -3.04
N ASP A 394 -31.20 4.55 -2.58
CA ASP A 394 -31.63 4.04 -1.27
C ASP A 394 -31.64 2.49 -1.22
N ASP A 395 -31.43 1.83 -2.36
CA ASP A 395 -31.36 0.37 -2.51
C ASP A 395 -30.03 -0.23 -2.02
N VAL A 396 -28.99 0.58 -1.84
CA VAL A 396 -27.65 0.08 -1.48
C VAL A 396 -27.52 -0.14 0.03
N ASP A 397 -27.48 -1.40 0.45
CA ASP A 397 -27.20 -1.76 1.84
C ASP A 397 -25.70 -2.01 2.09
N LEU A 398 -25.07 -1.05 2.77
CA LEU A 398 -23.65 -1.14 3.17
C LEU A 398 -23.36 -2.30 4.14
N LYS A 399 -24.34 -2.71 4.97
CA LYS A 399 -24.16 -3.85 5.89
C LYS A 399 -24.02 -5.12 5.10
N GLN A 400 -24.90 -5.33 4.12
CA GLN A 400 -24.87 -6.50 3.25
C GLN A 400 -23.54 -6.59 2.48
N LEU A 401 -23.03 -5.46 1.96
CA LEU A 401 -21.72 -5.39 1.30
C LEU A 401 -20.56 -5.74 2.24
N SER A 402 -20.62 -5.31 3.51
CA SER A 402 -19.58 -5.63 4.50
C SER A 402 -19.49 -7.14 4.81
N SER A 403 -20.61 -7.86 4.73
CA SER A 403 -20.67 -9.31 4.93
C SER A 403 -20.13 -10.09 3.72
N PHE A 404 -20.34 -9.58 2.49
CA PHE A 404 -19.80 -10.20 1.27
C PHE A 404 -18.30 -9.94 1.05
N THR A 405 -17.77 -8.84 1.56
CA THR A 405 -16.34 -8.45 1.43
C THR A 405 -15.42 -9.09 2.46
N LYS A 406 -15.53 -10.39 2.69
CA LYS A 406 -14.63 -11.08 3.64
C LYS A 406 -13.17 -10.99 3.18
N ASN A 407 -12.27 -10.66 4.11
CA ASN A 407 -10.83 -10.46 3.88
C ASN A 407 -10.45 -9.28 2.97
N TYR A 408 -11.38 -8.39 2.60
CA TYR A 408 -11.04 -7.23 1.79
C TYR A 408 -10.22 -6.22 2.60
N THR A 409 -9.21 -5.64 1.95
CA THR A 409 -8.43 -4.52 2.47
C THR A 409 -9.18 -3.19 2.27
N GLY A 410 -8.77 -2.12 2.98
CA GLY A 410 -9.34 -0.79 2.77
C GLY A 410 -9.16 -0.28 1.34
N ALA A 411 -8.04 -0.60 0.70
CA ALA A 411 -7.78 -0.27 -0.70
C ALA A 411 -8.71 -1.01 -1.67
N GLU A 412 -9.03 -2.28 -1.40
CA GLU A 412 -9.96 -3.08 -2.20
C GLU A 412 -11.40 -2.60 -2.03
N ILE A 413 -11.83 -2.26 -0.81
CA ILE A 413 -13.15 -1.65 -0.57
C ILE A 413 -13.28 -0.32 -1.32
N SER A 414 -12.22 0.49 -1.32
CA SER A 414 -12.15 1.71 -2.13
C SER A 414 -12.19 1.41 -3.63
N ALA A 415 -11.63 0.29 -4.08
CA ALA A 415 -11.72 -0.16 -5.47
C ALA A 415 -13.16 -0.58 -5.82
N VAL A 416 -13.87 -1.32 -4.96
CA VAL A 416 -15.28 -1.68 -5.14
C VAL A 416 -16.14 -0.42 -5.34
N VAL A 417 -16.00 0.56 -4.45
CA VAL A 417 -16.78 1.81 -4.52
C VAL A 417 -16.46 2.62 -5.79
N ARG A 418 -15.18 2.65 -6.21
CA ARG A 418 -14.76 3.32 -7.45
C ARG A 418 -15.25 2.57 -8.70
N GLY A 419 -15.19 1.24 -8.69
CA GLY A 419 -15.70 0.38 -9.76
C GLY A 419 -17.19 0.58 -9.95
N ALA A 420 -17.97 0.61 -8.87
CA ALA A 420 -19.41 0.88 -8.93
C ALA A 420 -19.72 2.26 -9.51
N GLY A 421 -18.91 3.27 -9.18
CA GLY A 421 -18.98 4.58 -9.82
C GLY A 421 -18.68 4.52 -11.33
N SER A 422 -17.71 3.69 -11.74
CA SER A 422 -17.38 3.46 -13.15
C SER A 422 -18.53 2.79 -13.91
N PHE A 423 -19.13 1.73 -13.37
CA PHE A 423 -20.29 1.06 -13.97
C PHE A 423 -21.50 1.99 -14.09
N ALA A 424 -21.75 2.80 -13.06
CA ALA A 424 -22.82 3.79 -13.08
C ALA A 424 -22.60 4.87 -14.16
N LEU A 425 -21.33 5.25 -14.41
CA LEU A 425 -20.95 6.16 -15.50
C LEU A 425 -21.09 5.51 -16.87
N GLU A 426 -20.61 4.27 -17.03
CA GLU A 426 -20.70 3.50 -18.27
C GLU A 426 -22.14 3.35 -18.75
N ARG A 427 -23.07 3.02 -17.85
CA ARG A 427 -24.51 2.94 -18.15
C ARG A 427 -25.10 4.24 -18.73
N LYS A 428 -24.49 5.38 -18.43
CA LYS A 428 -24.92 6.72 -18.87
C LYS A 428 -24.17 7.23 -20.10
N VAL A 429 -23.11 6.54 -20.52
CA VAL A 429 -22.42 6.79 -21.78
C VAL A 429 -23.12 5.98 -22.87
N ARG A 430 -23.91 6.66 -23.72
CA ARG A 430 -24.48 6.05 -24.93
C ARG A 430 -23.66 6.42 -26.15
N SER A 431 -23.38 5.42 -26.99
CA SER A 431 -22.81 5.61 -28.32
C SER A 431 -23.94 5.63 -29.35
N GLU A 432 -24.33 6.82 -29.81
CA GLU A 432 -25.16 6.98 -31.01
C GLU A 432 -24.28 7.44 -32.18
N GLY A 433 -23.83 6.49 -33.00
CA GLY A 433 -22.96 6.79 -34.15
C GLY A 433 -21.58 7.32 -33.74
N ASP A 434 -21.11 8.38 -34.40
CA ASP A 434 -19.75 8.95 -34.28
C ASP A 434 -19.61 10.05 -33.20
N LYS A 435 -20.63 10.22 -32.34
CA LYS A 435 -20.61 11.19 -31.23
C LYS A 435 -21.00 10.51 -29.92
N THR A 436 -20.15 10.67 -28.90
CA THR A 436 -20.45 10.29 -27.52
C THR A 436 -21.38 11.34 -26.91
N VAL A 437 -22.61 10.93 -26.58
CA VAL A 437 -23.56 11.79 -25.86
C VAL A 437 -23.49 11.44 -24.38
N VAL A 438 -23.02 12.38 -23.57
CA VAL A 438 -22.97 12.25 -22.11
C VAL A 438 -24.23 12.88 -21.54
N GLU A 439 -25.18 12.06 -21.10
CA GLU A 439 -26.33 12.54 -20.33
C GLU A 439 -25.88 12.83 -18.89
N ASN A 440 -25.71 14.10 -18.55
CA ASN A 440 -25.35 14.54 -17.19
C ASN A 440 -26.50 14.44 -16.17
N ASP A 441 -27.66 13.91 -16.58
CA ASP A 441 -28.83 13.80 -15.72
C ASP A 441 -28.64 12.69 -14.67
N LYS A 442 -28.41 13.15 -13.42
CA LYS A 442 -28.36 12.42 -12.14
C LYS A 442 -27.88 10.97 -12.29
N ILE A 443 -26.57 10.81 -12.36
CA ILE A 443 -25.90 9.54 -12.18
C ILE A 443 -26.28 9.02 -10.78
N ASN A 444 -26.84 7.82 -10.71
CA ASN A 444 -27.12 7.17 -9.43
C ASN A 444 -26.42 5.81 -9.42
N ILE A 445 -25.72 5.51 -8.33
CA ILE A 445 -25.11 4.22 -8.06
C ILE A 445 -26.18 3.33 -7.41
N THR A 446 -26.41 2.17 -8.01
CA THR A 446 -27.38 1.15 -7.58
C THR A 446 -26.70 -0.05 -6.94
N MET A 447 -27.46 -0.91 -6.26
CA MET A 447 -26.90 -2.11 -5.64
C MET A 447 -26.30 -3.07 -6.69
N ALA A 448 -26.87 -3.10 -7.91
CA ALA A 448 -26.34 -3.91 -9.01
C ALA A 448 -24.92 -3.48 -9.40
N ASP A 449 -24.67 -2.18 -9.52
CA ASP A 449 -23.35 -1.63 -9.86
C ASP A 449 -22.30 -1.99 -8.79
N MET A 450 -22.71 -2.03 -7.51
CA MET A 450 -21.85 -2.45 -6.39
C MET A 450 -21.53 -3.95 -6.43
N MET A 451 -22.48 -4.79 -6.86
CA MET A 451 -22.29 -6.23 -7.00
C MET A 451 -21.40 -6.59 -8.21
N GLU A 452 -21.56 -5.90 -9.33
CA GLU A 452 -20.66 -6.05 -10.50
C GLU A 452 -19.23 -5.64 -10.16
N ALA A 453 -19.05 -4.52 -9.44
CA ALA A 453 -17.74 -4.10 -8.96
C ALA A 453 -17.11 -5.08 -7.97
N LEU A 454 -17.92 -5.74 -7.14
CA LEU A 454 -17.49 -6.82 -6.25
C LEU A 454 -16.95 -8.03 -7.02
N ASN A 455 -17.61 -8.42 -8.11
CA ASN A 455 -17.17 -9.53 -8.96
C ASN A 455 -15.85 -9.21 -9.69
N GLU A 456 -15.66 -7.96 -10.11
CA GLU A 456 -14.42 -7.51 -10.76
C GLU A 456 -13.23 -7.44 -9.77
N THR A 457 -13.49 -6.95 -8.55
CA THR A 457 -12.44 -6.73 -7.55
C THR A 457 -12.18 -7.99 -6.72
N LYS A 458 -11.19 -8.80 -7.13
CA LYS A 458 -10.75 -9.97 -6.35
C LYS A 458 -10.00 -9.55 -5.08
N PRO A 459 -10.24 -10.22 -3.93
CA PRO A 459 -9.46 -9.95 -2.72
C PRO A 459 -8.02 -10.43 -2.88
N ALA A 460 -7.05 -9.65 -2.41
CA ALA A 460 -5.63 -10.06 -2.40
C ALA A 460 -5.38 -11.27 -1.48
N PHE A 461 -6.27 -11.50 -0.51
CA PHE A 461 -6.27 -12.66 0.38
C PHE A 461 -7.45 -13.57 0.01
N GLY A 462 -7.16 -14.79 -0.48
CA GLY A 462 -8.18 -15.71 -1.00
C GLY A 462 -9.32 -16.03 -0.02
N VAL A 463 -10.47 -16.43 -0.58
CA VAL A 463 -11.65 -16.85 0.17
C VAL A 463 -11.45 -18.28 0.67
N PHE A 464 -11.68 -18.50 1.97
CA PHE A 464 -11.59 -19.81 2.59
C PHE A 464 -12.93 -20.53 2.48
N TYR A 465 -12.91 -21.78 2.03
CA TYR A 465 -14.10 -22.62 1.92
C TYR A 465 -14.23 -23.53 3.15
N GLU A 466 -15.40 -23.56 3.78
CA GLU A 466 -15.67 -24.31 5.01
C GLU A 466 -16.36 -25.64 4.69
N THR A 467 -15.68 -26.76 4.91
CA THR A 467 -16.24 -28.12 4.81
C THR A 467 -16.54 -28.71 6.19
N ASP A 468 -17.37 -29.76 6.28
CA ASP A 468 -17.71 -30.39 7.57
C ASP A 468 -16.48 -31.00 8.24
N GLN A 469 -15.59 -31.60 7.45
CA GLN A 469 -14.33 -32.15 7.93
C GLN A 469 -13.41 -31.04 8.48
N PHE A 470 -13.37 -29.87 7.84
CA PHE A 470 -12.63 -28.73 8.37
C PHE A 470 -13.23 -28.19 9.65
N ILE A 471 -14.56 -28.10 9.75
CA ILE A 471 -15.24 -27.68 10.98
C ILE A 471 -14.93 -28.64 12.12
N ALA A 472 -14.98 -29.95 11.88
CA ALA A 472 -14.63 -30.96 12.88
C ALA A 472 -13.18 -30.83 13.36
N ALA A 473 -12.23 -30.67 12.44
CA ALA A 473 -10.82 -30.49 12.78
C ALA A 473 -10.56 -29.14 13.48
N ILE A 474 -11.27 -28.08 13.11
CA ILE A 474 -11.23 -26.78 13.79
C ILE A 474 -11.74 -26.92 15.23
N ASN A 475 -12.85 -27.63 15.44
CA ASN A 475 -13.41 -27.86 16.77
C ASN A 475 -12.45 -28.65 17.66
N LEU A 476 -11.80 -29.68 17.10
CA LEU A 476 -10.77 -30.46 17.80
C LEU A 476 -9.58 -29.58 18.19
N GLY A 477 -9.04 -28.81 17.24
CA GLY A 477 -7.92 -27.89 17.49
C GLY A 477 -8.26 -26.82 18.52
N ASN A 478 -9.42 -26.19 18.41
CA ASN A 478 -9.93 -25.22 19.39
C ASN A 478 -10.12 -25.86 20.78
N GLY A 479 -10.60 -27.10 20.83
CA GLY A 479 -10.73 -27.88 22.06
C GLY A 479 -9.38 -28.13 22.75
N LEU A 480 -8.34 -28.47 21.98
CA LEU A 480 -6.99 -28.64 22.52
C LEU A 480 -6.37 -27.31 22.98
N LEU A 481 -6.57 -26.24 22.21
CA LEU A 481 -6.08 -24.91 22.56
C LEU A 481 -6.76 -24.35 23.81
N THR A 482 -8.08 -24.52 23.94
CA THR A 482 -8.81 -24.13 25.16
C THR A 482 -8.38 -24.96 26.37
N LYS A 483 -8.15 -26.27 26.20
CA LYS A 483 -7.56 -27.12 27.25
C LYS A 483 -6.18 -26.60 27.67
N LEU A 484 -5.29 -26.26 26.72
CA LEU A 484 -3.97 -25.67 27.00
C LEU A 484 -4.11 -24.34 27.77
N LYS A 485 -5.02 -23.45 27.34
CA LYS A 485 -5.27 -22.16 28.02
C LYS A 485 -5.76 -22.32 29.45
N ASN A 486 -6.59 -23.33 29.73
CA ASN A 486 -7.21 -23.49 31.05
C ASN A 486 -6.41 -24.37 32.02
N THR A 487 -5.52 -25.24 31.51
CA THR A 487 -4.71 -26.13 32.35
C THR A 487 -3.43 -25.46 32.84
N ASN A 488 -2.95 -25.92 34.00
CA ASN A 488 -1.62 -25.65 34.56
C ASN A 488 -0.77 -26.92 34.69
N LEU A 489 -1.28 -28.07 34.22
CA LEU A 489 -0.60 -29.37 34.34
C LEU A 489 0.50 -29.56 33.29
N TYR A 490 0.27 -29.03 32.09
CA TYR A 490 1.22 -29.04 30.98
C TYR A 490 1.16 -27.69 30.26
N ASN A 491 2.33 -27.23 29.83
CA ASN A 491 2.48 -25.95 29.15
C ASN A 491 2.72 -26.10 27.65
N THR A 492 2.99 -27.31 27.18
CA THR A 492 3.21 -27.61 25.77
C THR A 492 2.18 -28.63 25.30
N SER A 493 1.55 -28.39 24.15
CA SER A 493 0.68 -29.35 23.47
C SER A 493 0.94 -29.29 21.97
N SER A 494 0.74 -30.39 21.27
CA SER A 494 1.00 -30.42 19.83
C SER A 494 -0.02 -31.28 19.07
N LEU A 495 -0.33 -30.88 17.84
CA LEU A 495 -1.28 -31.55 16.96
C LEU A 495 -0.65 -31.75 15.57
N LEU A 496 -0.60 -33.00 15.11
CA LEU A 496 -0.15 -33.34 13.76
C LEU A 496 -1.35 -33.58 12.84
N LEU A 497 -1.48 -32.76 11.79
CA LEU A 497 -2.46 -32.94 10.72
C LEU A 497 -1.80 -33.70 9.55
N TYR A 498 -2.33 -34.87 9.21
CA TYR A 498 -1.79 -35.68 8.11
C TYR A 498 -2.86 -36.08 7.09
N GLY A 499 -2.47 -36.35 5.86
CA GLY A 499 -3.42 -36.70 4.78
C GLY A 499 -2.82 -36.48 3.39
N ALA A 500 -3.58 -36.75 2.32
CA ALA A 500 -3.08 -36.60 0.95
C ALA A 500 -2.63 -35.16 0.62
N THR A 501 -1.71 -35.00 -0.32
CA THR A 501 -1.24 -33.67 -0.76
C THR A 501 -2.40 -32.86 -1.34
N GLY A 502 -2.52 -31.58 -0.96
CA GLY A 502 -3.56 -30.70 -1.50
C GLY A 502 -4.94 -30.82 -0.84
N THR A 503 -5.06 -31.45 0.34
CA THR A 503 -6.32 -31.47 1.13
C THR A 503 -6.51 -30.25 2.04
N GLY A 504 -5.61 -29.27 2.02
CA GLY A 504 -5.76 -28.02 2.80
C GLY A 504 -5.26 -28.06 4.25
N LYS A 505 -4.43 -29.05 4.62
CA LYS A 505 -3.88 -29.23 5.97
C LYS A 505 -3.20 -27.97 6.53
N THR A 506 -2.35 -27.32 5.74
CA THR A 506 -1.63 -26.09 6.12
C THR A 506 -2.61 -24.96 6.38
N THR A 507 -3.57 -24.76 5.47
CA THR A 507 -4.61 -23.73 5.59
C THR A 507 -5.45 -23.93 6.86
N LEU A 508 -5.78 -25.18 7.16
CA LEU A 508 -6.51 -25.56 8.36
C LEU A 508 -5.73 -25.24 9.64
N ALA A 509 -4.44 -25.61 9.71
CA ALA A 509 -3.59 -25.29 10.87
C ALA A 509 -3.49 -23.78 11.11
N VAL A 510 -3.32 -22.99 10.03
CA VAL A 510 -3.28 -21.52 10.10
C VAL A 510 -4.61 -20.95 10.59
N ARG A 511 -5.74 -21.47 10.11
CA ARG A 511 -7.06 -21.00 10.53
C ARG A 511 -7.33 -21.24 12.01
N ILE A 512 -6.99 -22.44 12.50
CA ILE A 512 -7.13 -22.77 13.93
C ILE A 512 -6.25 -21.84 14.76
N ALA A 513 -5.01 -21.59 14.32
CA ALA A 513 -4.12 -20.67 15.02
C ALA A 513 -4.68 -19.25 15.06
N ILE A 514 -5.19 -18.70 13.95
CA ILE A 514 -5.77 -17.35 13.93
C ILE A 514 -6.99 -17.24 14.85
N ASN A 515 -7.90 -18.22 14.82
CA ASN A 515 -9.12 -18.23 15.65
C ASN A 515 -8.83 -18.35 17.16
N SER A 516 -7.65 -18.84 17.52
CA SER A 516 -7.25 -19.05 18.92
C SER A 516 -6.97 -17.77 19.71
N GLN A 517 -6.77 -16.64 19.01
CA GLN A 517 -6.36 -15.35 19.59
C GLN A 517 -5.08 -15.43 20.44
N PHE A 518 -4.18 -16.38 20.15
CA PHE A 518 -2.86 -16.40 20.78
C PHE A 518 -2.06 -15.16 20.30
N PRO A 519 -1.32 -14.50 21.21
CA PRO A 519 -0.62 -13.25 20.89
C PRO A 519 0.59 -13.46 19.97
N PHE A 520 1.13 -14.67 19.88
CA PHE A 520 2.25 -14.99 19.01
C PHE A 520 1.95 -16.23 18.17
N ILE A 521 1.90 -16.07 16.84
CA ILE A 521 1.70 -17.17 15.89
C ILE A 521 2.83 -17.10 14.85
N LYS A 522 3.53 -18.22 14.64
CA LYS A 522 4.60 -18.28 13.65
C LYS A 522 4.54 -19.55 12.81
N ILE A 523 4.64 -19.38 11.50
CA ILE A 523 4.77 -20.48 10.53
C ILE A 523 6.24 -20.66 10.18
N ILE A 524 6.67 -21.92 10.10
CA ILE A 524 7.95 -22.35 9.57
C ILE A 524 7.64 -23.17 8.32
N SER A 525 7.89 -22.57 7.14
CA SER A 525 7.62 -23.21 5.85
C SER A 525 8.93 -23.57 5.14
N PRO A 526 8.97 -24.64 4.31
CA PRO A 526 10.15 -24.99 3.52
C PRO A 526 10.62 -23.84 2.62
N LYS A 527 9.70 -22.96 2.19
CA LYS A 527 9.99 -21.77 1.38
C LYS A 527 10.98 -20.83 2.06
N ASP A 528 10.90 -20.71 3.38
CA ASP A 528 11.77 -19.83 4.17
C ASP A 528 13.18 -20.41 4.34
N LEU A 529 13.36 -21.72 4.07
CA LEU A 529 14.61 -22.46 4.28
C LEU A 529 15.38 -22.71 2.97
N VAL A 530 14.84 -22.26 1.83
CA VAL A 530 15.46 -22.46 0.51
C VAL A 530 16.80 -21.73 0.44
N GLY A 531 17.85 -22.44 0.05
CA GLY A 531 19.20 -21.89 -0.10
C GLY A 531 20.05 -21.86 1.18
N MET A 532 19.47 -22.24 2.33
CA MET A 532 20.22 -22.36 3.60
C MET A 532 20.92 -23.71 3.72
N ASN A 533 22.06 -23.76 4.40
CA ASN A 533 22.69 -25.02 4.80
C ASN A 533 22.00 -25.65 6.03
N GLU A 534 22.28 -26.93 6.33
CA GLU A 534 21.61 -27.64 7.44
C GLU A 534 21.75 -26.93 8.80
N TYR A 535 22.91 -26.32 9.07
CA TYR A 535 23.17 -25.61 10.33
C TYR A 535 22.40 -24.29 10.42
N GLU A 536 22.34 -23.54 9.32
CA GLU A 536 21.54 -22.31 9.19
C GLU A 536 20.05 -22.60 9.35
N LYS A 537 19.54 -23.71 8.78
CA LYS A 537 18.15 -24.14 8.99
C LYS A 537 17.85 -24.41 10.45
N VAL A 538 18.73 -25.15 11.13
CA VAL A 538 18.58 -25.42 12.57
C VAL A 538 18.61 -24.12 13.37
N ASN A 539 19.50 -23.18 13.05
CA ASN A 539 19.55 -21.88 13.72
C ASN A 539 18.30 -21.04 13.45
N PHE A 540 17.77 -21.07 12.23
CA PHE A 540 16.52 -20.40 11.89
C PHE A 540 15.35 -20.98 12.69
N ILE A 541 15.18 -22.31 12.70
CA ILE A 541 14.13 -22.99 13.48
C ILE A 541 14.30 -22.66 14.97
N LYS A 542 15.52 -22.79 15.50
CA LYS A 542 15.85 -22.45 16.88
C LYS A 542 15.49 -21.00 17.23
N GLY A 543 15.77 -20.06 16.33
CA GLY A 543 15.39 -18.65 16.48
C GLY A 543 13.89 -18.49 16.65
N ARG A 544 13.09 -19.12 15.77
CA ARG A 544 11.61 -19.07 15.84
C ARG A 544 11.04 -19.67 17.11
N PHE A 545 11.58 -20.81 17.57
CA PHE A 545 11.18 -21.41 18.85
C PHE A 545 11.61 -20.55 20.04
N SER A 546 12.81 -19.97 20.00
CA SER A 546 13.31 -19.05 21.04
C SER A 546 12.42 -17.82 21.20
N ASP A 547 11.94 -17.26 20.09
CA ASP A 547 11.01 -16.13 20.12
C ASP A 547 9.64 -16.53 20.68
N ALA A 548 9.14 -17.72 20.33
CA ALA A 548 7.92 -18.25 20.90
C ALA A 548 8.02 -18.44 22.42
N TYR A 549 9.17 -18.93 22.93
CA TYR A 549 9.40 -19.10 24.37
C TYR A 549 9.42 -17.79 25.16
N LYS A 550 9.55 -16.63 24.49
CA LYS A 550 9.45 -15.32 25.14
C LYS A 550 7.99 -14.90 25.35
N SER A 551 7.04 -15.40 24.56
CA SER A 551 5.62 -15.09 24.67
C SER A 551 4.92 -15.92 25.75
N GLU A 552 3.98 -15.32 26.51
CA GLU A 552 3.15 -16.02 27.51
C GLU A 552 2.32 -17.15 26.89
N GLU A 553 1.79 -16.89 25.69
CA GLU A 553 1.03 -17.82 24.87
C GLU A 553 1.58 -17.76 23.45
N SER A 554 1.97 -18.90 22.87
CA SER A 554 2.50 -18.97 21.51
C SER A 554 2.02 -20.18 20.73
N ILE A 555 1.93 -20.03 19.41
CA ILE A 555 1.65 -21.10 18.45
C ILE A 555 2.76 -21.14 17.40
N ILE A 556 3.30 -22.33 17.17
CA ILE A 556 4.21 -22.61 16.06
C ILE A 556 3.55 -23.59 15.10
N ILE A 557 3.62 -23.30 13.81
CA ILE A 557 3.13 -24.16 12.74
C ILE A 557 4.34 -24.66 11.93
N LEU A 558 4.56 -25.96 11.95
CA LEU A 558 5.55 -26.67 11.14
C LEU A 558 4.85 -27.17 9.86
N ASP A 559 5.07 -26.45 8.78
CA ASP A 559 4.46 -26.73 7.48
C ASP A 559 5.30 -27.74 6.70
N GLU A 560 4.65 -28.76 6.11
CA GLU A 560 5.27 -29.86 5.35
C GLU A 560 6.56 -30.41 5.99
N ILE A 561 6.42 -31.14 7.11
CA ILE A 561 7.57 -31.65 7.88
C ILE A 561 8.52 -32.48 7.01
N GLU A 562 8.01 -33.27 6.06
CA GLU A 562 8.83 -34.01 5.10
C GLU A 562 9.76 -33.12 4.28
N SER A 563 9.29 -31.96 3.87
CA SER A 563 10.06 -30.96 3.13
C SER A 563 11.05 -30.23 4.04
N LEU A 564 10.69 -29.98 5.31
CA LEU A 564 11.60 -29.38 6.30
C LEU A 564 12.82 -30.26 6.60
N ILE A 565 12.62 -31.58 6.67
CA ILE A 565 13.71 -32.55 6.86
C ILE A 565 14.37 -32.98 5.55
N GLU A 566 13.99 -32.38 4.41
CA GLU A 566 14.50 -32.70 3.07
C GLU A 566 14.39 -34.19 2.71
N TYR A 567 13.27 -34.81 3.09
CA TYR A 567 13.05 -36.21 2.83
C TYR A 567 12.86 -36.48 1.33
N VAL A 568 13.60 -37.47 0.82
CA VAL A 568 13.51 -37.93 -0.58
C VAL A 568 13.24 -39.43 -0.61
N ASN A 569 12.21 -39.83 -1.37
CA ASN A 569 11.79 -41.23 -1.50
C ASN A 569 12.81 -42.11 -2.25
N ILE A 570 13.61 -41.55 -3.17
CA ILE A 570 14.57 -42.31 -3.98
C ILE A 570 15.87 -42.49 -3.20
N GLY A 571 15.95 -43.61 -2.47
CA GLY A 571 17.00 -43.87 -1.48
C GLY A 571 16.76 -42.99 -0.26
N PRO A 572 16.19 -43.51 0.84
CA PRO A 572 15.67 -42.69 1.94
C PRO A 572 16.78 -41.84 2.53
N ARG A 573 16.81 -40.57 2.12
CA ARG A 573 17.73 -39.54 2.62
C ARG A 573 16.88 -38.44 3.24
N PHE A 574 17.33 -37.97 4.39
CA PHE A 574 16.77 -36.83 5.11
C PHE A 574 17.88 -36.19 5.93
N SER A 575 17.71 -34.91 6.27
CA SER A 575 18.59 -34.21 7.20
C SER A 575 18.34 -34.69 8.63
N ASN A 576 19.19 -35.58 9.12
CA ASN A 576 19.09 -36.06 10.50
C ASN A 576 19.29 -34.92 11.51
N ILE A 577 20.11 -33.92 11.20
CA ILE A 577 20.37 -32.79 12.10
C ILE A 577 19.07 -31.98 12.32
N VAL A 578 18.35 -31.66 11.25
CA VAL A 578 17.07 -30.95 11.33
C VAL A 578 16.00 -31.81 12.03
N LEU A 579 15.94 -33.10 11.72
CA LEU A 579 15.00 -34.04 12.36
C LEU A 579 15.18 -34.10 13.88
N GLN A 580 16.43 -34.26 14.36
CA GLN A 580 16.70 -34.31 15.81
C GLN A 580 16.37 -32.97 16.48
N ALA A 581 16.69 -31.84 15.84
CA ALA A 581 16.34 -30.53 16.36
C ALA A 581 14.82 -30.36 16.51
N LEU A 582 14.03 -30.74 15.50
CA LEU A 582 12.57 -30.69 15.55
C LEU A 582 12.00 -31.56 16.68
N LYS A 583 12.50 -32.80 16.85
CA LYS A 583 12.07 -33.68 17.95
C LYS A 583 12.29 -33.04 19.33
N ILE A 584 13.44 -32.39 19.51
CA ILE A 584 13.78 -31.69 20.77
C ILE A 584 12.83 -30.50 20.98
N PHE A 585 12.60 -29.68 19.96
CA PHE A 585 11.78 -28.48 20.09
C PHE A 585 10.28 -28.78 20.27
N ILE A 586 9.74 -29.81 19.62
CA ILE A 586 8.34 -30.22 19.79
C ILE A 586 8.09 -30.74 21.22
N LYS A 587 9.06 -31.48 21.80
CA LYS A 587 8.97 -32.05 23.15
C LYS A 587 9.36 -31.08 24.26
N HIS A 588 9.83 -29.87 23.93
CA HIS A 588 10.33 -28.95 24.93
C HIS A 588 9.21 -28.45 25.84
N GLU A 589 9.28 -28.77 27.13
CA GLU A 589 8.38 -28.24 28.15
C GLU A 589 8.93 -26.93 28.72
N GLY A 590 8.25 -25.83 28.40
CA GLY A 590 8.57 -24.50 28.91
C GLY A 590 7.72 -24.10 30.12
N LYS A 591 8.04 -22.95 30.72
CA LYS A 591 7.16 -22.30 31.71
C LYS A 591 5.94 -21.63 31.09
N LYS A 592 6.05 -21.22 29.81
CA LYS A 592 5.03 -20.48 29.08
C LYS A 592 4.27 -21.41 28.13
N LYS A 593 3.06 -21.02 27.73
CA LYS A 593 2.16 -21.87 26.95
C LYS A 593 2.60 -21.89 25.48
N LEU A 594 2.89 -23.08 24.97
CA LEU A 594 3.28 -23.31 23.58
C LEU A 594 2.37 -24.36 22.95
N PHE A 595 1.81 -24.05 21.80
CA PHE A 595 1.12 -25.01 20.96
C PHE A 595 1.88 -25.23 19.65
N VAL A 596 2.13 -26.48 19.27
CA VAL A 596 2.83 -26.82 18.02
C VAL A 596 1.92 -27.58 17.06
N PHE A 597 1.60 -26.98 15.91
CA PHE A 597 0.97 -27.67 14.80
C PHE A 597 2.03 -28.27 13.88
N GLY A 598 1.82 -29.51 13.44
CA GLY A 598 2.58 -30.14 12.37
C GLY A 598 1.68 -30.46 11.20
N THR A 599 2.20 -30.38 9.97
CA THR A 599 1.52 -30.90 8.79
C THR A 599 2.42 -31.85 8.02
N THR A 600 1.84 -32.95 7.54
CA THR A 600 2.58 -33.92 6.70
C THR A 600 1.68 -34.60 5.69
N SER A 601 2.23 -34.96 4.54
CA SER A 601 1.56 -35.77 3.53
C SER A 601 1.98 -37.24 3.54
N ILE A 602 3.00 -37.60 4.33
CA ILE A 602 3.59 -38.95 4.35
C ILE A 602 3.68 -39.46 5.80
N PRO A 603 2.56 -39.91 6.40
CA PRO A 603 2.52 -40.30 7.81
C PRO A 603 3.39 -41.52 8.13
N ASP A 604 3.54 -42.45 7.19
CA ASP A 604 4.33 -43.68 7.39
C ASP A 604 5.81 -43.36 7.65
N VAL A 605 6.38 -42.44 6.88
CA VAL A 605 7.75 -41.97 7.07
C VAL A 605 7.91 -41.23 8.40
N MET A 606 6.92 -40.42 8.81
CA MET A 606 6.96 -39.73 10.11
C MET A 606 6.93 -40.71 11.28
N LYS A 607 6.24 -41.84 11.12
CA LYS A 607 6.22 -42.95 12.08
C LYS A 607 7.58 -43.65 12.14
N GLU A 608 8.17 -43.99 11.00
CA GLU A 608 9.51 -44.61 10.93
C GLU A 608 10.61 -43.69 11.48
N CYS A 609 10.54 -42.40 11.19
CA CYS A 609 11.44 -41.40 11.73
C CYS A 609 11.21 -41.15 13.24
N GLY A 610 10.14 -41.65 13.86
CA GLY A 610 9.80 -41.46 15.26
C GLY A 610 9.48 -40.02 15.65
N ILE A 611 9.10 -39.17 14.69
CA ILE A 611 8.62 -37.80 14.96
C ILE A 611 7.13 -37.78 15.28
N LEU A 612 6.37 -38.74 14.77
CA LEU A 612 4.93 -38.88 15.04
C LEU A 612 4.66 -39.03 16.55
N ASP A 613 5.47 -39.83 17.25
CA ASP A 613 5.40 -40.01 18.72
C ASP A 613 5.80 -38.76 19.53
N CYS A 614 6.26 -37.69 18.88
CA CYS A 614 6.54 -36.41 19.54
C CYS A 614 5.29 -35.53 19.63
N PHE A 615 4.25 -35.82 18.84
CA PHE A 615 3.02 -35.05 18.86
C PHE A 615 2.03 -35.60 19.90
N THR A 616 1.32 -34.72 20.60
CA THR A 616 0.33 -35.12 21.63
C THR A 616 -0.88 -35.80 20.99
N GLU A 617 -1.38 -35.22 19.90
CA GLU A 617 -2.54 -35.70 19.16
C GLU A 617 -2.24 -35.71 17.66
N THR A 618 -2.90 -36.60 16.93
CA THR A 618 -2.80 -36.67 15.47
C THR A 618 -4.19 -36.76 14.85
N THR A 619 -4.40 -36.12 13.70
CA THR A 619 -5.69 -36.11 13.02
C THR A 619 -5.48 -36.26 11.53
N GLN A 620 -6.21 -37.22 10.93
CA GLN A 620 -6.23 -37.43 9.50
C GLN A 620 -7.23 -36.50 8.82
N ILE A 621 -6.80 -35.83 7.74
CA ILE A 621 -7.64 -35.04 6.86
C ILE A 621 -7.85 -35.84 5.56
N TYR A 622 -9.10 -36.17 5.27
CA TYR A 622 -9.48 -36.93 4.09
C TYR A 622 -9.67 -36.01 2.88
N PRO A 623 -9.61 -36.54 1.65
CA PRO A 623 -10.09 -35.84 0.46
C PRO A 623 -11.59 -35.53 0.59
N CYS A 624 -12.08 -34.55 -0.18
CA CYS A 624 -13.46 -34.09 -0.10
C CYS A 624 -14.43 -35.24 -0.36
N ASP A 625 -15.48 -35.33 0.46
CA ASP A 625 -16.61 -36.23 0.25
C ASP A 625 -17.79 -35.50 -0.41
N LYS A 626 -18.88 -36.24 -0.69
CA LYS A 626 -20.05 -35.69 -1.38
C LYS A 626 -20.76 -34.60 -0.57
N LEU A 627 -20.77 -34.72 0.76
CA LEU A 627 -21.41 -33.75 1.65
C LEU A 627 -20.58 -32.46 1.72
N ASP A 628 -19.25 -32.61 1.79
CA ASP A 628 -18.31 -31.50 1.70
C ASP A 628 -18.49 -30.75 0.37
N TYR A 629 -18.61 -31.47 -0.75
CA TYR A 629 -18.85 -30.88 -2.07
C TYR A 629 -20.19 -30.14 -2.14
N GLU A 630 -21.29 -30.72 -1.66
CA GLU A 630 -22.60 -30.04 -1.60
C GLU A 630 -22.52 -28.73 -0.81
N ARG A 631 -21.72 -28.68 0.26
CA ARG A 631 -21.50 -27.47 1.05
C ARG A 631 -20.60 -26.44 0.35
N LEU A 632 -19.57 -26.89 -0.37
CA LEU A 632 -18.74 -26.04 -1.22
C LEU A 632 -19.57 -25.38 -2.32
N SER A 633 -20.46 -26.15 -2.96
CA SER A 633 -21.45 -25.70 -3.93
C SER A 633 -22.45 -24.67 -3.41
N LEU A 634 -22.79 -24.72 -2.12
CA LEU A 634 -23.60 -23.69 -1.47
C LEU A 634 -22.80 -22.40 -1.20
N GLN A 635 -21.49 -22.51 -1.01
CA GLN A 635 -20.61 -21.37 -0.73
C GLN A 635 -20.12 -20.67 -1.99
N ASN A 636 -19.95 -21.42 -3.08
CA ASN A 636 -19.67 -20.88 -4.39
C ASN A 636 -20.43 -21.70 -5.45
N SER A 637 -21.29 -21.01 -6.20
CA SER A 637 -22.10 -21.59 -7.27
C SER A 637 -21.27 -22.23 -8.38
N ASP A 638 -20.02 -21.78 -8.58
CA ASP A 638 -19.11 -22.28 -9.62
C ASP A 638 -18.77 -23.76 -9.42
N PHE A 639 -18.81 -24.27 -8.19
CA PHE A 639 -18.58 -25.70 -7.94
C PHE A 639 -19.69 -26.58 -8.51
N ASN A 640 -20.92 -26.07 -8.69
CA ASN A 640 -22.04 -26.82 -9.28
C ASN A 640 -21.78 -27.27 -10.71
N GLU A 641 -20.81 -26.64 -11.38
CA GLU A 641 -20.44 -26.96 -12.75
C GLU A 641 -19.41 -28.09 -12.86
N ILE A 642 -18.88 -28.58 -11.73
CA ILE A 642 -17.85 -29.62 -11.66
C ILE A 642 -18.48 -30.99 -11.43
N ASP A 643 -18.16 -31.97 -12.28
CA ASP A 643 -18.52 -33.38 -12.03
C ASP A 643 -17.68 -33.96 -10.87
N PHE A 644 -18.26 -33.95 -9.67
CA PHE A 644 -17.58 -34.42 -8.47
C PHE A 644 -17.49 -35.95 -8.39
N THR A 645 -16.25 -36.45 -8.24
CA THR A 645 -15.97 -37.85 -7.89
C THR A 645 -15.44 -37.94 -6.45
N PRO A 646 -15.93 -38.89 -5.61
CA PRO A 646 -15.43 -39.07 -4.26
C PRO A 646 -13.92 -39.36 -4.25
N GLY A 647 -13.16 -38.64 -3.41
CA GLY A 647 -11.71 -38.80 -3.33
C GLY A 647 -10.90 -37.68 -4.00
N LEU A 648 -11.54 -36.72 -4.65
CA LEU A 648 -10.89 -35.51 -5.16
C LEU A 648 -10.30 -34.67 -4.01
N THR A 649 -9.06 -34.23 -4.17
CA THR A 649 -8.44 -33.29 -3.21
C THR A 649 -8.98 -31.89 -3.45
N MET A 650 -9.03 -31.08 -2.39
CA MET A 650 -9.52 -29.70 -2.48
C MET A 650 -8.72 -28.88 -3.51
N LYS A 651 -7.40 -29.07 -3.59
CA LYS A 651 -6.58 -28.43 -4.62
C LYS A 651 -7.00 -28.81 -6.05
N ARG A 652 -7.37 -30.07 -6.27
CA ARG A 652 -7.83 -30.55 -7.59
C ARG A 652 -9.23 -30.01 -7.93
N LEU A 653 -10.12 -29.96 -6.94
CA LEU A 653 -11.43 -29.30 -7.05
C LEU A 653 -11.30 -27.82 -7.40
N LEU A 654 -10.39 -27.10 -6.74
CA LEU A 654 -10.14 -25.68 -7.02
C LEU A 654 -9.52 -25.46 -8.40
N SER A 655 -8.64 -26.34 -8.87
CA SER A 655 -8.10 -26.25 -10.23
C SER A 655 -9.12 -26.63 -11.32
N MET A 656 -10.23 -27.26 -10.94
CA MET A 656 -11.34 -27.60 -11.84
C MET A 656 -12.39 -26.49 -11.90
N LEU A 657 -12.34 -25.51 -10.98
CA LEU A 657 -13.11 -24.28 -11.14
C LEU A 657 -12.61 -23.57 -12.39
N PRO A 658 -13.50 -22.93 -13.16
CA PRO A 658 -13.07 -22.12 -14.29
C PRO A 658 -12.17 -20.98 -13.79
N GLU A 659 -10.86 -21.17 -13.86
CA GLU A 659 -9.91 -20.08 -13.74
C GLU A 659 -10.10 -19.19 -14.97
N ALA A 660 -10.48 -17.93 -14.73
CA ALA A 660 -10.26 -16.90 -15.71
C ALA A 660 -8.74 -16.81 -15.99
N ASP A 661 -8.38 -17.16 -17.21
CA ASP A 661 -7.16 -16.81 -17.94
C ASP A 661 -5.87 -17.57 -17.61
N ASN A 662 -5.61 -18.63 -18.40
CA ASN A 662 -4.33 -18.80 -19.12
C ASN A 662 -4.39 -19.86 -20.26
N SER A 663 -5.32 -20.82 -20.23
CA SER A 663 -5.41 -21.89 -21.24
C SER A 663 -5.95 -21.41 -22.60
N THR A 664 -6.78 -20.37 -22.64
CA THR A 664 -7.34 -19.79 -23.87
C THR A 664 -6.31 -19.09 -24.75
N LYS A 665 -5.16 -18.66 -24.21
CA LYS A 665 -4.14 -17.90 -24.97
C LYS A 665 -3.35 -18.76 -25.94
N ILE A 666 -2.88 -19.94 -25.51
CA ILE A 666 -2.08 -20.85 -26.35
C ILE A 666 -2.94 -21.45 -27.47
N GLY A 667 -4.14 -21.94 -27.14
CA GLY A 667 -5.07 -22.48 -28.12
C GLY A 667 -5.44 -21.46 -29.21
N LYS A 668 -5.72 -20.21 -28.81
CA LYS A 668 -5.99 -19.09 -29.74
C LYS A 668 -4.81 -18.80 -30.66
N ASN A 669 -3.58 -18.75 -30.12
CA ASN A 669 -2.38 -18.50 -30.91
C ASN A 669 -2.13 -19.61 -31.93
N ILE A 670 -2.27 -20.87 -31.52
CA ILE A 670 -2.14 -22.04 -32.41
C ILE A 670 -3.18 -21.97 -33.54
N TYR A 671 -4.45 -21.70 -33.21
CA TYR A 671 -5.52 -21.53 -34.21
C TYR A 671 -5.16 -20.46 -35.26
N LYS A 672 -4.72 -19.28 -34.82
CA LYS A 672 -4.32 -18.19 -35.72
C LYS A 672 -3.13 -18.57 -36.61
N ILE A 673 -2.13 -19.25 -36.06
CA ILE A 673 -0.94 -19.69 -36.81
C ILE A 673 -1.33 -20.75 -37.85
N LEU A 674 -2.20 -21.69 -37.52
CA LEU A 674 -2.70 -22.72 -38.42
C LEU A 674 -3.48 -22.12 -39.58
N VAL A 675 -4.47 -21.27 -39.29
CA VAL A 675 -5.28 -20.61 -40.32
C VAL A 675 -4.42 -19.71 -41.22
N LYS A 676 -3.49 -18.93 -40.65
CA LYS A 676 -2.53 -18.12 -41.44
C LYS A 676 -1.57 -18.96 -42.27
N SER A 677 -1.29 -20.19 -41.84
CA SER A 677 -0.51 -21.16 -42.61
C SER A 677 -1.32 -21.87 -43.70
N GLY A 678 -2.61 -21.55 -43.85
CA GLY A 678 -3.52 -22.21 -44.80
C GLY A 678 -4.02 -23.58 -44.35
N VAL A 679 -3.89 -23.91 -43.07
CA VAL A 679 -4.42 -25.16 -42.49
C VAL A 679 -5.86 -24.93 -42.05
N GLU A 680 -6.78 -25.75 -42.54
CA GLU A 680 -8.18 -25.72 -42.14
C GLU A 680 -8.32 -26.28 -40.71
N VAL A 681 -9.01 -25.53 -39.85
CA VAL A 681 -9.38 -25.97 -38.51
C VAL A 681 -10.92 -26.07 -38.47
N PRO A 682 -11.50 -27.27 -38.68
CA PRO A 682 -12.94 -27.39 -38.88
C PRO A 682 -13.76 -27.17 -37.60
N VAL A 683 -13.20 -27.47 -36.43
CA VAL A 683 -13.88 -27.39 -35.14
C VAL A 683 -12.95 -26.81 -34.07
N ILE A 684 -13.49 -25.90 -33.26
CA ILE A 684 -12.94 -25.53 -31.95
C ILE A 684 -13.93 -26.02 -30.90
N ASN A 685 -13.44 -26.66 -29.83
CA ASN A 685 -14.28 -26.98 -28.68
C ASN A 685 -13.84 -26.15 -27.48
N ASP A 686 -14.73 -25.31 -26.97
CA ASP A 686 -14.54 -24.56 -25.74
C ASP A 686 -15.90 -24.38 -25.06
N PRO A 687 -16.14 -25.03 -23.91
CA PRO A 687 -17.45 -25.04 -23.26
C PRO A 687 -17.80 -23.71 -22.56
N PHE A 688 -16.88 -22.76 -22.48
CA PHE A 688 -17.02 -21.53 -21.71
C PHE A 688 -17.17 -20.27 -22.57
N ILE A 689 -16.82 -20.32 -23.85
CA ILE A 689 -16.94 -19.18 -24.76
C ILE A 689 -18.15 -19.31 -25.70
N ASP A 690 -18.72 -18.19 -26.09
CA ASP A 690 -19.67 -18.11 -27.20
C ASP A 690 -19.01 -17.56 -28.48
N LEU A 691 -19.74 -17.59 -29.60
CA LEU A 691 -19.22 -17.15 -30.90
C LEU A 691 -18.87 -15.66 -30.95
N GLU A 692 -19.63 -14.82 -30.24
CA GLU A 692 -19.39 -13.37 -30.26
C GLU A 692 -18.13 -13.04 -29.43
N TYR A 693 -17.92 -13.74 -28.32
CA TYR A 693 -16.73 -13.65 -27.51
C TYR A 693 -15.50 -14.24 -28.21
N LEU A 694 -15.63 -15.38 -28.92
CA LEU A 694 -14.55 -15.91 -29.75
C LEU A 694 -14.15 -14.91 -30.85
N LYS A 695 -15.12 -14.32 -31.54
CA LYS A 695 -14.87 -13.25 -32.52
C LYS A 695 -14.19 -12.04 -31.88
N TYR A 696 -14.63 -11.62 -30.69
CA TYR A 696 -13.97 -10.56 -29.93
C TYR A 696 -12.51 -10.90 -29.61
N LEU A 697 -12.22 -12.10 -29.10
CA LEU A 697 -10.87 -12.57 -28.77
C LEU A 697 -9.95 -12.67 -29.99
N LEU A 698 -10.50 -13.07 -31.15
CA LEU A 698 -9.76 -13.12 -32.40
C LEU A 698 -9.46 -11.70 -32.92
N LYS A 699 -10.41 -10.77 -32.78
CA LYS A 699 -10.30 -9.36 -33.21
C LYS A 699 -9.40 -8.51 -32.31
N HIS A 700 -9.48 -8.70 -31.00
CA HIS A 700 -8.79 -7.91 -29.98
C HIS A 700 -7.73 -8.78 -29.31
N ASP A 701 -6.56 -8.85 -29.93
CA ASP A 701 -5.42 -9.59 -29.40
C ASP A 701 -4.43 -8.67 -28.70
N SER A 702 -4.00 -9.04 -27.50
CA SER A 702 -2.98 -8.33 -26.74
C SER A 702 -1.55 -8.68 -27.18
N VAL A 703 -1.36 -9.79 -27.90
CA VAL A 703 -0.03 -10.27 -28.36
C VAL A 703 0.25 -9.85 -29.81
N PHE A 704 -0.77 -9.86 -30.66
CA PHE A 704 -0.68 -9.36 -32.04
C PHE A 704 -1.25 -7.94 -32.11
N TYR A 705 -0.42 -6.94 -32.38
CA TYR A 705 -0.91 -5.61 -32.73
C TYR A 705 -1.91 -5.73 -33.89
N SER A 706 -3.04 -5.04 -33.74
CA SER A 706 -4.23 -5.04 -34.59
C SER A 706 -3.94 -4.99 -36.09
N GLU A 707 -3.97 -6.15 -36.75
CA GLU A 707 -4.30 -6.19 -38.17
C GLU A 707 -5.82 -6.10 -38.29
N SER A 708 -6.32 -5.11 -39.05
CA SER A 708 -7.73 -4.95 -39.35
C SER A 708 -8.21 -6.11 -40.26
N GLN A 709 -8.60 -7.22 -39.65
CA GLN A 709 -9.03 -8.42 -40.37
C GLN A 709 -10.55 -8.61 -40.26
N SER A 710 -11.17 -9.06 -41.35
CA SER A 710 -12.60 -9.38 -41.44
C SER A 710 -12.88 -10.71 -40.74
N ILE A 711 -13.68 -10.67 -39.66
CA ILE A 711 -14.15 -11.85 -38.93
C ILE A 711 -15.68 -11.83 -38.98
N GLU A 712 -16.26 -12.86 -39.56
CA GLU A 712 -17.71 -12.98 -39.74
C GLU A 712 -18.23 -14.21 -38.97
N ILE A 713 -19.49 -14.14 -38.55
CA ILE A 713 -20.19 -15.27 -37.93
C ILE A 713 -21.28 -15.72 -38.90
N GLU A 714 -21.31 -17.01 -39.20
CA GLU A 714 -22.31 -17.62 -40.07
C GLU A 714 -22.90 -18.86 -39.37
N GLY A 715 -24.09 -18.72 -38.80
CA GLY A 715 -24.71 -19.78 -38.00
C GLY A 715 -23.88 -20.11 -36.75
N ASP A 716 -23.54 -21.39 -36.57
CA ASP A 716 -22.71 -21.87 -35.45
C ASP A 716 -21.19 -21.82 -35.74
N SER A 717 -20.77 -21.02 -36.73
CA SER A 717 -19.38 -20.99 -37.22
C SER A 717 -18.81 -19.58 -37.25
N VAL A 718 -17.51 -19.49 -37.00
CA VAL A 718 -16.69 -18.29 -37.25
C VAL A 718 -15.96 -18.47 -38.58
N ILE A 719 -15.98 -17.43 -39.41
CA ILE A 719 -15.19 -17.33 -40.63
C ILE A 719 -14.00 -16.40 -40.35
N TYR A 720 -12.80 -16.97 -40.35
CA TYR A 720 -11.55 -16.25 -40.13
C TYR A 720 -10.60 -16.52 -41.31
N GLN A 721 -10.17 -15.45 -42.00
CA GLN A 721 -9.34 -15.53 -43.23
C GLN A 721 -9.91 -16.46 -44.32
N GLY A 722 -11.24 -16.53 -44.43
CA GLY A 722 -11.93 -17.37 -45.42
C GLY A 722 -12.08 -18.85 -45.02
N PHE A 723 -11.53 -19.26 -43.87
CA PHE A 723 -11.74 -20.59 -43.31
C PHE A 723 -12.90 -20.59 -42.33
N LYS A 724 -13.80 -21.56 -42.49
CA LYS A 724 -14.98 -21.74 -41.65
C LYS A 724 -14.67 -22.72 -40.52
N THR A 725 -14.86 -22.28 -39.28
CA THR A 725 -14.62 -23.09 -38.07
C THR A 725 -15.88 -23.14 -37.23
N VAL A 726 -16.34 -24.35 -36.91
CA VAL A 726 -17.51 -24.57 -36.04
C VAL A 726 -17.11 -24.50 -34.58
N LEU A 727 -17.93 -23.86 -33.73
CA LEU A 727 -17.75 -23.89 -32.29
C LEU A 727 -18.60 -24.99 -31.65
N SER A 728 -17.94 -25.93 -30.98
CA SER A 728 -18.53 -26.93 -30.08
C SER A 728 -18.33 -26.49 -28.63
N ARG A 729 -19.27 -26.83 -27.74
CA ARG A 729 -19.23 -26.44 -26.32
C ARG A 729 -19.39 -27.66 -25.39
N GLU A 730 -18.93 -28.81 -25.87
CA GLU A 730 -19.03 -30.07 -25.15
C GLU A 730 -17.96 -30.15 -24.07
N ARG A 731 -18.35 -30.56 -22.86
CA ARG A 731 -17.44 -30.62 -21.70
C ARG A 731 -16.67 -31.95 -21.60
N SER A 732 -17.33 -33.02 -22.04
CA SER A 732 -16.78 -34.38 -22.00
C SER A 732 -16.05 -34.68 -23.31
N PRO A 733 -14.76 -35.07 -23.28
CA PRO A 733 -13.98 -35.41 -24.48
C PRO A 733 -14.64 -36.45 -25.40
N LYS A 734 -15.41 -37.37 -24.82
CA LYS A 734 -16.10 -38.46 -25.55
C LYS A 734 -17.25 -37.99 -26.41
N ASP A 735 -17.85 -36.86 -26.02
CA ASP A 735 -19.07 -36.31 -26.61
C ASP A 735 -18.77 -35.17 -27.60
N ILE A 736 -17.51 -34.68 -27.62
CA ILE A 736 -17.07 -33.72 -28.61
C ILE A 736 -17.15 -34.37 -30.01
N PRO A 737 -17.79 -33.73 -31.00
CA PRO A 737 -18.16 -34.37 -32.25
C PRO A 737 -16.99 -34.49 -33.26
N TRP A 738 -15.80 -34.92 -32.83
CA TRP A 738 -14.60 -35.05 -33.68
C TRP A 738 -14.86 -35.86 -34.96
N GLU A 739 -15.49 -37.02 -34.83
CA GLU A 739 -15.82 -37.92 -35.95
C GLU A 739 -16.78 -37.29 -36.98
N LYS A 740 -17.75 -36.49 -36.50
CA LYS A 740 -18.73 -35.79 -37.37
C LYS A 740 -18.03 -34.85 -38.36
N TYR A 741 -16.89 -34.29 -37.96
CA TYR A 741 -16.09 -33.35 -38.75
C TYR A 741 -14.81 -34.00 -39.31
N GLY A 742 -14.66 -35.32 -39.21
CA GLY A 742 -13.53 -36.05 -39.78
C GLY A 742 -12.18 -35.71 -39.14
N ILE A 743 -12.16 -35.36 -37.85
CA ILE A 743 -10.95 -34.89 -37.16
C ILE A 743 -10.08 -36.07 -36.70
N ASP A 744 -8.93 -36.23 -37.33
CA ASP A 744 -7.94 -37.25 -36.98
C ASP A 744 -6.95 -36.78 -35.88
N TYR A 745 -6.68 -35.48 -35.81
CA TYR A 745 -5.70 -34.87 -34.91
C TYR A 745 -6.35 -33.80 -34.04
N VAL A 746 -6.19 -33.91 -32.72
CA VAL A 746 -6.70 -32.91 -31.76
C VAL A 746 -5.53 -32.23 -31.08
N ILE A 747 -5.57 -30.90 -30.97
CA ILE A 747 -4.62 -30.13 -30.17
C ILE A 747 -5.31 -29.76 -28.85
N GLU A 748 -4.93 -30.45 -27.78
CA GLU A 748 -5.52 -30.25 -26.46
C GLU A 748 -4.77 -29.16 -25.72
N SER A 749 -5.44 -28.01 -25.59
CA SER A 749 -4.87 -26.77 -25.05
C SER A 749 -5.64 -26.18 -23.87
N SER A 750 -6.67 -26.89 -23.38
CA SER A 750 -7.41 -26.51 -22.16
C SER A 750 -6.57 -26.65 -20.89
N GLY A 751 -5.57 -27.54 -20.90
CA GLY A 751 -4.81 -27.92 -19.70
C GLY A 751 -5.61 -28.79 -18.72
N VAL A 752 -6.81 -29.23 -19.08
CA VAL A 752 -7.71 -30.04 -18.23
C VAL A 752 -7.39 -31.53 -18.37
N PHE A 753 -7.17 -32.01 -19.58
CA PHE A 753 -6.87 -33.40 -19.90
C PHE A 753 -5.35 -33.54 -20.12
N LEU A 754 -4.64 -34.08 -19.12
CA LEU A 754 -3.16 -34.07 -19.08
C LEU A 754 -2.54 -35.48 -18.99
N ASP A 755 -3.35 -36.52 -18.86
CA ASP A 755 -2.90 -37.92 -18.81
C ASP A 755 -3.40 -38.70 -20.03
N THR A 756 -2.74 -39.83 -20.28
CA THR A 756 -3.00 -40.69 -21.44
C THR A 756 -4.43 -41.23 -21.42
N GLU A 757 -5.02 -41.46 -20.25
CA GLU A 757 -6.37 -42.01 -20.09
C GLU A 757 -7.43 -40.98 -20.51
N SER A 758 -7.36 -39.76 -19.97
CA SER A 758 -8.24 -38.64 -20.31
C SER A 758 -8.06 -38.18 -21.76
N CYS A 759 -6.84 -38.15 -22.29
CA CYS A 759 -6.61 -37.85 -23.71
C CYS A 759 -7.18 -38.92 -24.64
N GLY A 760 -7.14 -40.19 -24.22
CA GLY A 760 -7.70 -41.32 -24.98
C GLY A 760 -9.22 -41.28 -25.13
N GLU A 761 -9.90 -40.41 -24.37
CA GLU A 761 -11.33 -40.18 -24.50
C GLU A 761 -11.71 -39.31 -25.71
N HIS A 762 -10.76 -38.52 -26.23
CA HIS A 762 -10.91 -37.86 -27.51
C HIS A 762 -10.87 -38.94 -28.60
N LYS A 763 -12.03 -39.25 -29.20
CA LYS A 763 -12.18 -40.25 -30.27
C LYS A 763 -11.49 -39.81 -31.58
N CYS A 764 -10.17 -39.71 -31.57
CA CYS A 764 -9.33 -39.30 -32.69
C CYS A 764 -8.04 -40.14 -32.74
N LYS A 765 -7.23 -40.02 -33.81
CA LYS A 765 -6.02 -40.83 -34.00
C LYS A 765 -4.87 -40.41 -33.10
N LYS A 766 -4.64 -39.10 -32.93
CA LYS A 766 -3.61 -38.57 -32.01
C LYS A 766 -4.06 -37.28 -31.34
N VAL A 767 -3.65 -37.09 -30.10
CA VAL A 767 -3.84 -35.87 -29.31
C VAL A 767 -2.49 -35.23 -29.03
N PHE A 768 -2.36 -33.94 -29.34
CA PHE A 768 -1.19 -33.12 -29.05
C PHE A 768 -1.44 -32.33 -27.78
N LEU A 769 -0.68 -32.62 -26.73
CA LEU A 769 -0.75 -31.91 -25.46
C LEU A 769 0.11 -30.63 -25.50
N THR A 770 -0.48 -29.49 -25.15
CA THR A 770 0.27 -28.21 -25.05
C THR A 770 0.61 -27.84 -23.60
N ALA A 771 0.26 -28.69 -22.65
CA ALA A 771 0.56 -28.53 -21.23
C ALA A 771 1.35 -29.75 -20.71
N PRO A 772 2.13 -29.60 -19.62
CA PRO A 772 2.91 -30.71 -19.07
C PRO A 772 2.01 -31.89 -18.70
N SER A 773 2.29 -33.07 -19.27
CA SER A 773 1.53 -34.27 -18.96
C SER A 773 1.69 -34.68 -17.50
N THR A 774 0.60 -35.09 -16.86
CA THR A 774 0.59 -35.65 -15.50
C THR A 774 1.20 -37.05 -15.41
N ASP A 775 1.36 -37.74 -16.55
CA ASP A 775 2.04 -39.04 -16.62
C ASP A 775 3.54 -38.91 -16.36
N ILE A 776 4.11 -37.74 -16.65
CA ILE A 776 5.52 -37.44 -16.46
C ILE A 776 5.70 -36.65 -15.16
N LYS A 777 5.95 -37.36 -14.05
CA LYS A 777 6.19 -36.77 -12.71
C LYS A 777 7.54 -36.04 -12.55
N ILE A 778 8.06 -35.44 -13.62
CA ILE A 778 9.38 -34.80 -13.64
C ILE A 778 9.20 -33.31 -13.83
N THR A 779 9.51 -32.52 -12.79
CA THR A 779 9.54 -31.06 -12.89
C THR A 779 10.90 -30.59 -13.40
N GLY A 780 10.94 -29.95 -14.58
CA GLY A 780 12.11 -29.28 -15.15
C GLY A 780 12.41 -29.70 -16.59
N ALA A 781 12.52 -28.72 -17.50
CA ALA A 781 12.70 -28.94 -18.94
C ALA A 781 13.93 -29.80 -19.29
N ALA A 782 15.08 -29.55 -18.64
CA ALA A 782 16.30 -30.34 -18.89
C ALA A 782 16.15 -31.81 -18.45
N LYS A 783 15.43 -32.06 -17.35
CA LYS A 783 15.15 -33.42 -16.88
C LYS A 783 14.18 -34.14 -17.82
N ALA A 784 13.17 -33.45 -18.35
CA ALA A 784 12.27 -33.99 -19.36
C ALA A 784 13.02 -34.37 -20.65
N VAL A 785 13.94 -33.51 -21.12
CA VAL A 785 14.80 -33.83 -22.29
C VAL A 785 15.63 -35.08 -22.04
N SER A 786 16.22 -35.23 -20.85
CA SER A 786 17.00 -36.44 -20.51
C SER A 786 16.17 -37.72 -20.37
N HIS A 787 14.85 -37.60 -20.19
CA HIS A 787 13.93 -38.73 -20.17
C HIS A 787 13.55 -39.17 -21.58
N VAL A 788 13.32 -38.21 -22.49
CA VAL A 788 12.98 -38.47 -23.89
C VAL A 788 14.21 -38.91 -24.70
N ILE A 789 15.38 -38.33 -24.42
CA ILE A 789 16.66 -38.64 -25.07
C ILE A 789 17.66 -39.07 -23.98
N PRO A 790 17.68 -40.36 -23.58
CA PRO A 790 18.50 -40.86 -22.48
C PRO A 790 20.00 -40.59 -22.63
N GLU A 791 20.48 -40.48 -23.88
CA GLU A 791 21.88 -40.22 -24.24
C GLU A 791 22.38 -38.85 -23.78
N LEU A 792 21.46 -37.90 -23.52
CA LEU A 792 21.76 -36.56 -23.02
C LEU A 792 21.77 -36.48 -21.48
N LYS A 793 21.43 -37.57 -20.79
CA LYS A 793 21.38 -37.62 -19.32
C LYS A 793 22.76 -37.34 -18.73
N GLY A 794 22.85 -36.30 -17.89
CA GLY A 794 24.10 -35.84 -17.28
C GLY A 794 25.01 -35.05 -18.24
N LYS A 795 24.62 -34.88 -19.51
CA LYS A 795 25.29 -34.01 -20.47
C LYS A 795 24.64 -32.63 -20.59
N ILE A 796 23.32 -32.55 -20.38
CA ILE A 796 22.57 -31.29 -20.37
C ILE A 796 21.81 -31.22 -19.05
N ASP A 797 21.96 -30.09 -18.35
CA ASP A 797 21.16 -29.72 -17.19
C ASP A 797 20.87 -28.22 -17.26
N GLY A 798 19.96 -27.69 -16.45
CA GLY A 798 19.69 -26.25 -16.47
C GLY A 798 18.42 -25.83 -15.77
N MET A 799 18.28 -24.52 -15.61
CA MET A 799 17.14 -23.89 -14.94
C MET A 799 16.53 -22.81 -15.83
N ALA A 800 15.21 -22.69 -15.79
CA ALA A 800 14.49 -21.63 -16.47
C ALA A 800 13.96 -20.63 -15.45
N PHE A 801 14.07 -19.34 -15.79
CA PHE A 801 13.64 -18.23 -14.96
C PHE A 801 12.63 -17.38 -15.72
N ARG A 802 11.54 -17.01 -15.06
CA ARG A 802 10.62 -15.98 -15.56
C ARG A 802 11.31 -14.62 -15.45
N VAL A 803 11.26 -13.85 -16.52
CA VAL A 803 11.79 -12.47 -16.56
C VAL A 803 10.66 -11.45 -16.33
N PRO A 804 10.95 -10.16 -16.07
CA PRO A 804 9.98 -9.13 -15.69
C PRO A 804 9.02 -8.67 -16.81
N VAL A 805 8.58 -9.60 -17.66
CA VAL A 805 7.55 -9.41 -18.68
C VAL A 805 6.64 -10.64 -18.68
N GLN A 806 5.38 -10.46 -19.07
CA GLN A 806 4.36 -11.50 -18.92
C GLN A 806 4.73 -12.82 -19.61
N ASN A 807 5.32 -12.74 -20.81
CA ASN A 807 5.37 -13.87 -21.75
C ASN A 807 6.78 -14.32 -22.15
N ALA A 808 7.83 -13.91 -21.45
CA ALA A 808 9.21 -14.34 -21.77
C ALA A 808 9.89 -15.04 -20.61
N SER A 809 10.89 -15.86 -20.92
CA SER A 809 11.73 -16.55 -19.95
C SER A 809 13.15 -16.73 -20.47
N VAL A 810 14.08 -16.92 -19.54
CA VAL A 810 15.49 -17.21 -19.85
C VAL A 810 15.83 -18.58 -19.32
N VAL A 811 16.50 -19.38 -20.13
CA VAL A 811 17.08 -20.66 -19.73
C VAL A 811 18.57 -20.50 -19.56
N ASP A 812 19.05 -20.95 -18.41
CA ASP A 812 20.45 -21.14 -18.09
C ASP A 812 20.78 -22.63 -18.22
N LEU A 813 21.39 -23.00 -19.35
CA LEU A 813 21.74 -24.38 -19.69
C LEU A 813 23.20 -24.67 -19.40
N VAL A 814 23.44 -25.75 -18.66
CA VAL A 814 24.75 -26.33 -18.40
C VAL A 814 24.95 -27.51 -19.34
N VAL A 815 25.94 -27.41 -20.23
CA VAL A 815 26.17 -28.39 -21.31
C VAL A 815 27.58 -28.96 -21.24
N ARG A 816 27.68 -30.29 -21.30
CA ARG A 816 28.91 -31.07 -21.42
C ARG A 816 28.95 -31.77 -22.78
N VAL A 817 29.98 -31.47 -23.56
CA VAL A 817 30.19 -32.05 -24.89
C VAL A 817 31.32 -33.08 -24.86
N GLU A 818 31.24 -34.08 -25.73
CA GLU A 818 32.24 -35.16 -25.79
C GLU A 818 33.53 -34.74 -26.52
N LYS A 819 33.37 -33.97 -27.59
CA LYS A 819 34.46 -33.42 -28.41
C LYS A 819 34.80 -32.01 -27.93
N GLU A 820 36.09 -31.69 -27.88
CA GLU A 820 36.53 -30.33 -27.54
C GLU A 820 36.07 -29.35 -28.61
N THR A 821 35.52 -28.22 -28.19
CA THR A 821 34.98 -27.19 -29.08
C THR A 821 35.11 -25.80 -28.44
N SER A 822 34.74 -24.75 -29.19
CA SER A 822 34.68 -23.37 -28.72
C SER A 822 33.25 -22.83 -28.77
N LEU A 823 32.97 -21.80 -27.97
CA LEU A 823 31.68 -21.10 -27.99
C LEU A 823 31.35 -20.56 -29.40
N GLN A 824 32.37 -20.15 -30.17
CA GLN A 824 32.23 -19.70 -31.55
C GLN A 824 31.81 -20.83 -32.50
N GLN A 825 32.37 -22.03 -32.34
CA GLN A 825 31.95 -23.21 -33.13
C GLN A 825 30.51 -23.62 -32.80
N ILE A 826 30.12 -23.57 -31.52
CA ILE A 826 28.73 -23.81 -31.10
C ILE A 826 27.79 -22.77 -31.75
N ALA A 827 28.18 -21.50 -31.77
CA ALA A 827 27.41 -20.44 -32.41
C ALA A 827 27.26 -20.63 -33.92
N GLU A 828 28.33 -21.08 -34.61
CA GLU A 828 28.29 -21.43 -36.03
C GLU A 828 27.34 -22.60 -36.31
N ASP A 829 27.33 -23.62 -35.45
CA ASP A 829 26.41 -24.75 -35.58
C ASP A 829 24.96 -24.36 -35.31
N ILE A 830 24.71 -23.48 -34.34
CA ILE A 830 23.38 -22.90 -34.08
C ILE A 830 22.92 -22.05 -35.28
N ARG A 831 23.83 -21.28 -35.90
CA ARG A 831 23.53 -20.47 -37.10
C ARG A 831 23.12 -21.34 -38.30
N LYS A 832 23.60 -22.60 -38.39
CA LYS A 832 23.16 -23.55 -39.43
C LYS A 832 21.73 -24.06 -39.21
N GLN A 833 21.21 -23.99 -37.99
CA GLN A 833 19.82 -24.33 -37.63
C GLN A 833 18.88 -23.11 -37.74
N SER A 834 19.17 -22.19 -38.68
CA SER A 834 18.43 -20.95 -38.88
C SER A 834 16.98 -21.26 -39.26
N GLY A 835 16.07 -21.05 -38.32
CA GLY A 835 14.70 -21.54 -38.46
C GLY A 835 14.01 -21.72 -37.11
N VAL A 836 14.69 -22.42 -36.20
CA VAL A 836 14.16 -22.81 -34.89
C VAL A 836 14.81 -22.01 -33.77
N ILE A 837 16.12 -21.81 -33.85
CA ILE A 837 16.91 -21.05 -32.87
C ILE A 837 17.54 -19.86 -33.59
N GLU A 838 17.49 -18.69 -32.97
CA GLU A 838 18.14 -17.47 -33.44
C GLU A 838 19.42 -17.23 -32.65
N LEU A 839 20.48 -16.74 -33.28
CA LEU A 839 21.72 -16.35 -32.62
C LEU A 839 21.77 -14.83 -32.52
N THR A 840 21.94 -14.29 -31.31
CA THR A 840 22.20 -12.86 -31.11
C THR A 840 23.59 -12.62 -30.51
N THR A 841 24.20 -11.53 -30.94
CA THR A 841 25.42 -10.94 -30.35
C THR A 841 25.17 -9.53 -29.82
N GLU A 842 23.93 -9.07 -29.88
CA GLU A 842 23.50 -7.76 -29.39
C GLU A 842 22.97 -7.89 -27.96
N GLU A 843 23.04 -6.82 -27.17
CA GLU A 843 22.42 -6.78 -25.85
C GLU A 843 20.90 -6.73 -26.00
N ILE A 844 20.22 -7.80 -25.58
CA ILE A 844 18.77 -7.94 -25.66
C ILE A 844 18.12 -7.79 -24.27
N VAL A 845 16.93 -7.20 -24.24
CA VAL A 845 16.11 -7.06 -23.03
C VAL A 845 14.84 -7.91 -23.13
N SER A 846 14.20 -8.17 -21.99
CA SER A 846 13.08 -9.11 -21.91
C SER A 846 11.88 -8.75 -22.81
N SER A 847 11.70 -7.47 -23.16
CA SER A 847 10.65 -7.02 -24.09
C SER A 847 10.89 -7.42 -25.54
N ASP A 848 12.15 -7.63 -25.94
CA ASP A 848 12.52 -7.91 -27.34
C ASP A 848 12.11 -9.31 -27.79
N ILE A 849 11.76 -10.17 -26.83
CA ILE A 849 11.38 -11.57 -27.04
C ILE A 849 9.89 -11.71 -27.38
N ILE A 850 9.06 -10.72 -27.01
CA ILE A 850 7.61 -10.80 -27.12
C ILE A 850 7.20 -10.84 -28.59
N GLY A 851 6.47 -11.89 -28.98
CA GLY A 851 6.00 -12.09 -30.35
C GLY A 851 7.06 -12.67 -31.29
N ASN A 852 8.19 -13.16 -30.78
CA ASN A 852 9.20 -13.80 -31.64
C ASN A 852 8.73 -15.21 -32.06
N SER A 853 8.72 -15.48 -33.37
CA SER A 853 8.30 -16.77 -33.94
C SER A 853 9.31 -17.92 -33.76
N ARG A 854 10.54 -17.59 -33.34
CA ARG A 854 11.61 -18.55 -33.06
C ARG A 854 11.40 -19.22 -31.69
N SER A 855 11.88 -20.46 -31.56
CA SER A 855 11.76 -21.23 -30.32
C SER A 855 12.59 -20.63 -29.19
N SER A 856 13.77 -20.12 -29.52
CA SER A 856 14.68 -19.51 -28.57
C SER A 856 15.67 -18.61 -29.29
N ILE A 857 16.16 -17.59 -28.60
CA ILE A 857 17.25 -16.72 -29.01
C ILE A 857 18.45 -17.06 -28.14
N PHE A 858 19.47 -17.67 -28.73
CA PHE A 858 20.74 -17.97 -28.10
C PHE A 858 21.59 -16.70 -28.00
N ASP A 859 21.90 -16.31 -26.76
CA ASP A 859 22.67 -15.12 -26.44
C ASP A 859 24.15 -15.49 -26.29
N LEU A 860 24.94 -15.12 -27.29
CA LEU A 860 26.36 -15.46 -27.32
C LEU A 860 27.15 -14.74 -26.23
N ASN A 861 26.82 -13.49 -25.94
CA ASN A 861 27.56 -12.65 -25.01
C ASN A 861 27.25 -13.01 -23.55
N ALA A 862 26.02 -13.45 -23.27
CA ALA A 862 25.63 -13.94 -21.95
C ALA A 862 26.10 -15.39 -21.68
N SER A 863 26.47 -16.14 -22.72
CA SER A 863 26.96 -17.51 -22.61
C SER A 863 28.45 -17.56 -22.23
N ILE A 864 28.82 -18.55 -21.40
CA ILE A 864 30.17 -18.68 -20.84
C ILE A 864 30.75 -20.05 -21.19
N GLN A 865 31.94 -20.04 -21.79
CA GLN A 865 32.77 -21.24 -21.94
C GLN A 865 33.65 -21.40 -20.70
N LEU A 866 33.40 -22.44 -19.89
CA LEU A 866 34.20 -22.71 -18.69
C LEU A 866 35.47 -23.50 -19.04
N ASN A 867 35.37 -24.47 -19.94
CA ASN A 867 36.48 -25.19 -20.54
C ASN A 867 36.07 -25.76 -21.91
N PRO A 868 36.99 -26.34 -22.72
CA PRO A 868 36.67 -26.83 -24.08
C PRO A 868 35.59 -27.91 -24.18
N LYS A 869 35.13 -28.48 -23.06
CA LYS A 869 34.05 -29.47 -22.99
C LYS A 869 32.87 -29.08 -22.10
N PHE A 870 32.91 -27.92 -21.46
CA PHE A 870 31.92 -27.52 -20.46
C PHE A 870 31.50 -26.07 -20.64
N PHE A 871 30.20 -25.89 -20.86
CA PHE A 871 29.61 -24.64 -21.31
C PHE A 871 28.40 -24.28 -20.48
N LYS A 872 28.20 -22.98 -20.30
CA LYS A 872 27.00 -22.38 -19.76
C LYS A 872 26.36 -21.57 -20.89
N LEU A 873 25.21 -21.98 -21.39
CA LEU A 873 24.53 -21.42 -22.55
C LEU A 873 23.26 -20.71 -22.10
N ILE A 874 23.10 -19.45 -22.51
CA ILE A 874 21.95 -18.63 -22.18
C ILE A 874 21.03 -18.51 -23.40
N CYS A 875 19.76 -18.85 -23.20
CA CYS A 875 18.74 -18.78 -24.25
C CYS A 875 17.49 -18.06 -23.74
N TRP A 876 16.99 -17.11 -24.51
CA TRP A 876 15.72 -16.42 -24.27
C TRP A 876 14.61 -17.09 -25.07
N TYR A 877 13.40 -17.20 -24.53
CA TYR A 877 12.27 -17.76 -25.29
C TYR A 877 10.94 -17.13 -24.91
N ASP A 878 10.04 -17.08 -25.90
CA ASP A 878 8.66 -16.65 -25.76
C ASP A 878 7.79 -17.84 -25.33
N ASN A 879 7.12 -17.70 -24.19
CA ASN A 879 6.30 -18.73 -23.58
C ASN A 879 4.95 -18.96 -24.29
N GLU A 880 4.55 -18.06 -25.18
CA GLU A 880 3.25 -18.09 -25.87
C GLU A 880 3.43 -18.22 -27.38
N HIS A 881 3.94 -17.19 -28.06
CA HIS A 881 3.96 -17.14 -29.53
C HIS A 881 5.00 -18.11 -30.12
N GLY A 882 6.25 -18.03 -29.66
CA GLY A 882 7.33 -18.93 -30.08
C GLY A 882 7.01 -20.40 -29.77
N TYR A 883 6.45 -20.67 -28.58
CA TYR A 883 5.96 -22.00 -28.20
C TYR A 883 4.85 -22.50 -29.14
N SER A 884 3.83 -21.68 -29.42
CA SER A 884 2.72 -22.05 -30.31
C SER A 884 3.21 -22.38 -31.73
N CYS A 885 4.18 -21.63 -32.25
CA CYS A 885 4.83 -21.93 -33.53
C CYS A 885 5.49 -23.32 -33.53
N ARG A 886 6.15 -23.72 -32.43
CA ARG A 886 6.76 -25.05 -32.32
C ARG A 886 5.74 -26.19 -32.28
N VAL A 887 4.61 -25.98 -31.60
CA VAL A 887 3.51 -26.96 -31.58
C VAL A 887 3.00 -27.18 -33.01
N VAL A 888 2.78 -26.11 -33.77
CA VAL A 888 2.35 -26.21 -35.18
C VAL A 888 3.40 -26.91 -36.05
N ASP A 889 4.68 -26.60 -35.89
CA ASP A 889 5.76 -27.28 -36.63
C ASP A 889 5.79 -28.79 -36.31
N LEU A 890 5.57 -29.18 -35.04
CA LEU A 890 5.49 -30.58 -34.63
C LEU A 890 4.28 -31.29 -35.24
N VAL A 891 3.11 -30.64 -35.27
CA VAL A 891 1.91 -31.18 -35.90
C VAL A 891 2.16 -31.45 -37.39
N LYS A 892 2.75 -30.48 -38.10
CA LYS A 892 3.13 -30.63 -39.53
C LYS A 892 4.13 -31.76 -39.73
N TYR A 893 5.13 -31.86 -38.86
CA TYR A 893 6.14 -32.92 -38.94
C TYR A 893 5.49 -34.30 -38.77
N ILE A 894 4.65 -34.49 -37.76
CA ILE A 894 3.97 -35.78 -37.51
C ILE A 894 3.02 -36.13 -38.66
N ASP A 895 2.35 -35.16 -39.26
CA ASP A 895 1.51 -35.40 -40.43
C ASP A 895 2.32 -35.84 -41.65
N THR A 896 3.46 -35.19 -41.93
CA THR A 896 4.35 -35.60 -43.04
C THR A 896 4.93 -36.99 -42.86
N GLN A 897 5.26 -37.40 -41.61
CA GLN A 897 5.75 -38.76 -41.33
C GLN A 897 4.67 -39.82 -41.58
N ASN A 898 3.42 -39.56 -41.16
CA ASN A 898 2.31 -40.52 -41.31
C ASN A 898 1.80 -40.60 -42.76
N ASN A 899 2.04 -39.57 -43.60
CA ASN A 899 1.75 -39.59 -45.04
C ASN A 899 2.90 -40.17 -45.90
N SER A 900 4.05 -40.49 -45.29
CA SER A 900 5.17 -41.15 -45.95
C SER A 900 5.28 -42.66 -45.69
N GLU A 901 4.46 -43.18 -44.77
CA GLU A 901 4.11 -44.60 -44.59
C GLU A 901 2.78 -44.92 -45.27
#